data_AF-A0A1U8D8E0-F1
#
_entry.id   AF-A0A1U8D8E0-F1
#
_cell.length_a   1.000
_cell.length_b   1.000
_cell.length_c   1.000
_cell.angle_alpha   90.00
_cell.angle_beta   90.00
_cell.angle_gamma   90.00
#
_symmetry.space_group_name_H-M   'P 1'
#
loop_
_entity.id
_entity.type
_entity.pdbx_description
1 polymer ?
#
loop_
_entity_poly.entity_id
_entity_poly.type
_entity_poly.pdbx_seq_one_letter_code
_entity_poly.pdbx_strand_id
1 'polypeptide(L)'
;MSPFVMIAFISLDCSLQNLHSVSVCIGFTRIFRMVWQNTENAMLDTVVVSIVQMLVFNTDVWWNRSLDTGIRLLLVGVIRDRLLQFISKLQFALTVLLTSWTEKKQRRKSSTTLITLNVVFFPVVLAFIAVSAVLSSPLLPLFTLPIFLIGFPRPIRSWPGSVGVTASVCSDTVYYKQMVPSLAAALQSALAAGSLGLFLPGSHYLCRFQDRLIWILVIERGFTYCCVNIKGLELQETSCHTAEAHRVDDIFAMAFEREEHAKTLSLNHHFGNILTPCTALPVRLYSDAKNVLSGIIDSHENLKQLKDDFVKVLVWVLVQYFYNKSKTCEKLDKADKDTDESFPINKKAFNNTVERPRSVRDEDSFSVETIEDWTDDSDLFDLEPTGRMRERKEMGPAATAPRMHLSIPGSVEMQSRDGALQKTPLEDKLHRPVVLGLPALDKGKKQEVLRLPSLEFSCSYSELLSIPEEWRTAPIPASKLNEMRQRFPEEWYHFILSQLDFFHLEEKPASLLEDLTKDKALKDLYIHGVLSCCFGLFGLDSTVPAPSHVFRAYTGGIPWSVGLDWLTGKPELFQLALKAFRYTFKLMVDQASLGPVESFKELVNYLEEYENDWYIGLVSDIEWQQAILKEKPYLFSLGHDPNMGVYTGRVLTLQKLLVQVGKLNGDAVRGQWANLSWELLYATNDDEERYSIQAHPVLLRNLTVQAADPPLGYPVYSSEPLHVPLF
;
A
#
# COMPACT_ATOMS: atom_id res chain seq x y z
N MET A 1 14.64 -35.88 -8.71
CA MET A 1 15.42 -36.93 -8.01
C MET A 1 14.84 -37.13 -6.62
N SER A 2 14.44 -38.34 -6.26
CA SER A 2 13.87 -38.60 -4.93
C SER A 2 14.99 -38.63 -3.87
N PRO A 3 14.89 -37.86 -2.77
CA PRO A 3 15.82 -37.92 -1.64
C PRO A 3 16.10 -39.34 -1.15
N PHE A 4 15.10 -40.22 -1.23
CA PHE A 4 15.22 -41.62 -0.86
C PHE A 4 16.26 -42.39 -1.67
N VAL A 5 16.39 -42.10 -2.98
CA VAL A 5 17.40 -42.75 -3.83
C VAL A 5 18.81 -42.34 -3.40
N MET A 6 19.00 -41.06 -3.07
CA MET A 6 20.29 -40.56 -2.59
C MET A 6 20.64 -41.14 -1.22
N ILE A 7 19.66 -41.24 -0.32
CA ILE A 7 19.84 -41.89 0.99
C ILE A 7 20.23 -43.35 0.80
N ALA A 8 19.54 -44.09 -0.08
CA ALA A 8 19.87 -45.47 -0.37
C ALA A 8 21.29 -45.61 -0.93
N PHE A 9 21.69 -44.75 -1.87
CA PHE A 9 23.05 -44.72 -2.43
C PHE A 9 24.11 -44.47 -1.36
N ILE A 10 23.92 -43.45 -0.52
CA ILE A 10 24.84 -43.11 0.58
C ILE A 10 24.88 -44.25 1.60
N SER A 11 23.76 -44.97 1.80
CA SER A 11 23.66 -46.08 2.75
C SER A 11 24.40 -47.36 2.30
N LEU A 12 24.80 -47.47 1.03
CA LEU A 12 25.61 -48.59 0.54
C LEU A 12 27.08 -48.48 0.96
N ASP A 13 27.50 -47.37 1.54
CA ASP A 13 28.88 -47.17 1.95
C ASP A 13 29.24 -48.00 3.18
N CYS A 14 30.28 -48.84 3.06
CA CYS A 14 30.76 -49.69 4.15
C CYS A 14 31.21 -48.90 5.39
N SER A 15 31.60 -47.62 5.24
CA SER A 15 32.03 -46.78 6.37
C SER A 15 30.90 -46.50 7.38
N LEU A 16 29.62 -46.61 6.98
CA LEU A 16 28.47 -46.53 7.90
C LEU A 16 28.41 -47.68 8.90
N GLN A 17 29.09 -48.80 8.66
CA GLN A 17 29.16 -49.91 9.61
C GLN A 17 30.16 -49.63 10.75
N ASN A 18 31.07 -48.65 10.57
CA ASN A 18 32.11 -48.25 11.51
C ASN A 18 31.78 -46.92 12.21
N LEU A 19 30.60 -46.81 12.81
CA LEU A 19 30.09 -45.60 13.49
C LEU A 19 30.85 -45.16 14.76
N HIS A 20 31.87 -45.89 15.18
CA HIS A 20 32.65 -45.55 16.38
C HIS A 20 33.49 -44.26 16.23
N SER A 21 33.68 -43.74 15.01
CA SER A 21 34.39 -42.49 14.77
C SER A 21 33.47 -41.27 14.72
N VAL A 22 33.79 -40.25 15.53
CA VAL A 22 33.08 -38.96 15.55
C VAL A 22 33.09 -38.29 14.17
N SER A 23 34.17 -38.42 13.39
CA SER A 23 34.29 -37.81 12.06
C SER A 23 33.29 -38.38 11.05
N VAL A 24 33.08 -39.70 11.11
CA VAL A 24 32.10 -40.44 10.29
C VAL A 24 30.70 -39.96 10.64
N CYS A 25 30.36 -39.91 11.94
CA CYS A 25 29.06 -39.43 12.41
C CYS A 25 28.75 -38.00 11.95
N ILE A 26 29.70 -37.07 12.03
CA ILE A 26 29.51 -35.68 11.57
C ILE A 26 29.27 -35.62 10.05
N GLY A 27 30.09 -36.33 9.27
CA GLY A 27 29.98 -36.36 7.81
C GLY A 27 28.63 -36.92 7.33
N PHE A 28 28.24 -38.09 7.86
CA PHE A 28 26.99 -38.75 7.49
C PHE A 28 25.75 -37.98 7.99
N THR A 29 25.77 -37.46 9.22
CA THR A 29 24.66 -36.63 9.73
C THR A 29 24.45 -35.39 8.87
N ARG A 30 25.55 -34.72 8.45
CA ARG A 30 25.48 -33.57 7.56
C ARG A 30 24.86 -33.93 6.21
N ILE A 31 25.35 -34.99 5.54
CA ILE A 31 24.84 -35.32 4.20
C ILE A 31 23.39 -35.79 4.24
N PHE A 32 22.99 -36.63 5.21
CA PHE A 32 21.59 -37.02 5.35
C PHE A 32 20.68 -35.82 5.56
N ARG A 33 21.11 -34.84 6.37
CA ARG A 33 20.41 -33.57 6.52
C ARG A 33 20.35 -32.77 5.22
N MET A 34 21.47 -32.67 4.50
CA MET A 34 21.57 -31.93 3.23
C MET A 34 20.71 -32.55 2.13
N VAL A 35 20.55 -33.87 2.08
CA VAL A 35 19.67 -34.54 1.10
C VAL A 35 18.22 -34.08 1.25
N TRP A 36 17.76 -33.85 2.48
CA TRP A 36 16.42 -33.33 2.76
C TRP A 36 16.30 -31.82 2.67
N GLN A 37 17.34 -31.06 3.02
CA GLN A 37 17.30 -29.60 3.02
C GLN A 37 17.61 -28.99 1.65
N ASN A 38 18.49 -29.64 0.88
CA ASN A 38 18.99 -29.15 -0.39
C ASN A 38 19.50 -30.31 -1.27
N THR A 39 18.54 -31.05 -1.84
CA THR A 39 18.79 -32.24 -2.65
C THR A 39 19.67 -31.94 -3.88
N GLU A 40 19.49 -30.78 -4.52
CA GLU A 40 20.28 -30.35 -5.69
C GLU A 40 21.77 -30.24 -5.36
N ASN A 41 22.10 -29.52 -4.28
CA ASN A 41 23.48 -29.36 -3.86
C ASN A 41 24.07 -30.67 -3.31
N ALA A 42 23.29 -31.47 -2.58
CA ALA A 42 23.75 -32.77 -2.11
C ALA A 42 24.07 -33.71 -3.29
N MET A 43 23.27 -33.65 -4.38
CA MET A 43 23.50 -34.43 -5.59
C MET A 43 24.78 -33.97 -6.29
N LEU A 44 24.97 -32.66 -6.43
CA LEU A 44 26.18 -32.09 -7.00
C LEU A 44 27.43 -32.49 -6.19
N ASP A 45 27.37 -32.43 -4.87
CA ASP A 45 28.49 -32.87 -4.00
C ASP A 45 28.81 -34.36 -4.21
N THR A 46 27.77 -35.20 -4.32
CA THR A 46 27.92 -36.64 -4.57
C THR A 46 28.58 -36.91 -5.91
N VAL A 47 28.13 -36.25 -6.97
CA VAL A 47 28.70 -36.38 -8.32
C VAL A 47 30.17 -35.94 -8.34
N VAL A 48 30.50 -34.81 -7.71
CA VAL A 48 31.89 -34.33 -7.64
C VAL A 48 32.78 -35.32 -6.90
N VAL A 49 32.35 -35.85 -5.75
CA VAL A 49 33.11 -36.86 -5.01
C VAL A 49 33.30 -38.13 -5.85
N SER A 50 32.27 -38.62 -6.54
CA SER A 50 32.37 -39.79 -7.42
C SER A 50 33.32 -39.56 -8.59
N ILE A 51 33.29 -38.39 -9.23
CA ILE A 51 34.22 -38.04 -10.32
C ILE A 51 35.66 -37.97 -9.80
N VAL A 52 35.89 -37.30 -8.67
CA VAL A 52 37.22 -37.22 -8.06
C VAL A 52 37.74 -38.62 -7.70
N GLN A 53 36.88 -39.48 -7.16
CA GLN A 53 37.25 -40.87 -6.86
C GLN A 53 37.60 -41.67 -8.12
N MET A 54 36.89 -41.44 -9.24
CA MET A 54 37.20 -42.08 -10.52
C MET A 54 38.49 -41.55 -11.16
N LEU A 55 38.81 -40.26 -11.00
CA LEU A 55 39.99 -39.63 -11.60
C LEU A 55 41.26 -39.86 -10.78
N VAL A 56 41.15 -39.92 -9.46
CA VAL A 56 42.27 -40.23 -8.56
C VAL A 56 42.39 -41.75 -8.46
N PHE A 57 42.90 -42.37 -9.53
CA PHE A 57 43.14 -43.83 -9.62
C PHE A 57 44.12 -44.36 -8.56
N ASN A 58 44.91 -43.48 -7.95
CA ASN A 58 45.96 -43.87 -7.03
C ASN A 58 45.41 -44.01 -5.60
N THR A 59 45.42 -45.23 -5.07
CA THR A 59 44.90 -45.57 -3.73
C THR A 59 45.73 -44.96 -2.61
N ASP A 60 46.97 -44.55 -2.90
CA ASP A 60 47.90 -43.98 -1.92
C ASP A 60 47.72 -42.49 -1.64
N VAL A 61 46.83 -41.81 -2.37
CA VAL A 61 46.54 -40.39 -2.12
C VAL A 61 45.80 -40.25 -0.80
N TRP A 62 46.22 -39.27 0.03
CA TRP A 62 45.60 -38.95 1.33
C TRP A 62 44.08 -38.90 1.27
N TRP A 63 43.51 -38.36 0.18
CA TRP A 63 42.08 -38.31 -0.12
C TRP A 63 41.38 -39.67 -0.09
N ASN A 64 41.99 -40.69 -0.69
CA ASN A 64 41.44 -42.04 -0.78
C ASN A 64 41.77 -42.88 0.47
N ARG A 65 42.95 -42.66 1.07
CA ARG A 65 43.47 -43.46 2.18
C ARG A 65 42.90 -43.09 3.55
N SER A 66 42.67 -41.80 3.79
CA SER A 66 42.44 -41.28 5.15
C SER A 66 41.07 -40.63 5.39
N LEU A 67 40.33 -40.35 4.32
CA LEU A 67 39.03 -39.70 4.41
C LEU A 67 37.91 -40.68 4.08
N ASP A 68 36.96 -40.80 5.00
CA ASP A 68 35.68 -41.47 4.76
C ASP A 68 34.81 -40.65 3.79
N THR A 69 33.89 -41.31 3.10
CA THR A 69 33.00 -40.67 2.12
C THR A 69 32.18 -39.54 2.73
N GLY A 70 31.70 -39.69 3.98
CA GLY A 70 31.00 -38.62 4.69
C GLY A 70 31.86 -37.36 4.88
N ILE A 71 33.17 -37.52 5.14
CA ILE A 71 34.11 -36.39 5.27
C ILE A 71 34.46 -35.81 3.91
N ARG A 72 34.62 -36.64 2.87
CA ARG A 72 34.83 -36.17 1.48
C ARG A 72 33.67 -35.27 1.03
N LEU A 73 32.44 -35.71 1.25
CA LEU A 73 31.23 -34.94 0.96
C LEU A 73 31.16 -33.64 1.77
N LEU A 74 31.54 -33.69 3.05
CA LEU A 74 31.63 -32.49 3.89
C LEU A 74 32.67 -31.49 3.34
N LEU A 75 33.86 -31.95 2.98
CA LEU A 75 34.93 -31.11 2.45
C LEU A 75 34.55 -30.50 1.10
N VAL A 76 34.03 -31.28 0.16
CA VAL A 76 33.55 -30.78 -1.13
C VAL A 76 32.44 -29.74 -0.92
N GLY A 77 31.48 -30.04 -0.05
CA GLY A 77 30.39 -29.11 0.26
C GLY A 77 30.86 -27.80 0.90
N VAL A 78 31.88 -27.84 1.79
CA VAL A 78 32.49 -26.64 2.38
C VAL A 78 33.29 -25.87 1.33
N ILE A 79 34.14 -26.53 0.54
CA ILE A 79 34.94 -25.89 -0.51
C ILE A 79 34.04 -25.20 -1.52
N ARG A 80 32.98 -25.87 -1.98
CA ARG A 80 31.99 -25.28 -2.90
C ARG A 80 31.32 -24.05 -2.30
N ASP A 81 30.81 -24.15 -1.07
CA ASP A 81 30.17 -23.01 -0.40
C ASP A 81 31.13 -21.82 -0.28
N ARG A 82 32.36 -22.05 0.17
CA ARG A 82 33.39 -21.01 0.32
C ARG A 82 33.82 -20.42 -1.02
N LEU A 83 33.91 -21.23 -2.07
CA LEU A 83 34.21 -20.77 -3.42
C LEU A 83 33.08 -19.89 -3.97
N LEU A 84 31.82 -20.28 -3.80
CA LEU A 84 30.67 -19.48 -4.23
C LEU A 84 30.61 -18.14 -3.49
N GLN A 85 30.84 -18.13 -2.18
CA GLN A 85 30.95 -16.89 -1.41
C GLN A 85 32.12 -16.02 -1.86
N PHE A 86 33.28 -16.62 -2.17
CA PHE A 86 34.43 -15.89 -2.67
C PHE A 86 34.14 -15.22 -4.02
N ILE A 87 33.53 -15.94 -4.96
CA ILE A 87 33.14 -15.40 -6.27
C ILE A 87 32.12 -14.26 -6.11
N SER A 88 31.10 -14.46 -5.28
CA SER A 88 30.05 -13.48 -5.02
C SER A 88 30.58 -12.20 -4.34
N LYS A 89 31.50 -12.34 -3.37
CA LYS A 89 32.22 -11.22 -2.73
C LYS A 89 33.18 -10.50 -3.69
N LEU A 90 33.85 -11.26 -4.55
CA LEU A 90 34.72 -10.70 -5.59
C LEU A 90 33.91 -9.89 -6.60
N GLN A 91 32.77 -10.42 -7.05
CA GLN A 91 31.84 -9.70 -7.91
C GLN A 91 31.38 -8.40 -7.24
N PHE A 92 30.96 -8.47 -5.97
CA PHE A 92 30.57 -7.28 -5.21
C PHE A 92 31.69 -6.24 -5.10
N ALA A 93 32.91 -6.66 -4.77
CA ALA A 93 34.07 -5.76 -4.67
C ALA A 93 34.42 -5.12 -6.02
N LEU A 94 34.39 -5.89 -7.10
CA LEU A 94 34.60 -5.40 -8.46
C LEU A 94 33.51 -4.42 -8.89
N THR A 95 32.24 -4.69 -8.55
CA THR A 95 31.14 -3.77 -8.81
C THR A 95 31.38 -2.43 -8.11
N VAL A 96 31.68 -2.43 -6.81
CA VAL A 96 31.97 -1.18 -6.05
C VAL A 96 33.16 -0.43 -6.64
N LEU A 97 34.22 -1.13 -7.06
CA LEU A 97 35.37 -0.52 -7.71
C LEU A 97 35.00 0.13 -9.04
N LEU A 98 34.26 -0.59 -9.89
CA LEU A 98 33.86 -0.12 -11.21
C LEU A 98 32.90 1.07 -11.11
N THR A 99 31.91 0.99 -10.22
CA THR A 99 30.92 2.04 -10.04
C THR A 99 31.50 3.31 -9.43
N SER A 100 32.56 3.20 -8.61
CA SER A 100 33.29 4.36 -8.09
C SER A 100 33.93 5.23 -9.18
N TRP A 101 34.10 4.68 -10.39
CA TRP A 101 34.60 5.39 -11.58
C TRP A 101 33.50 5.76 -12.57
N THR A 102 32.58 4.83 -12.85
CA THR A 102 31.57 5.00 -13.91
C THR A 102 30.41 5.88 -13.48
N GLU A 103 30.01 5.85 -12.21
CA GLU A 103 28.87 6.61 -11.71
C GLU A 103 29.28 8.02 -11.31
N LYS A 104 28.70 9.03 -11.98
CA LYS A 104 29.04 10.45 -11.75
C LYS A 104 28.78 10.88 -10.30
N LYS A 105 27.70 10.39 -9.68
CA LYS A 105 27.34 10.70 -8.28
C LYS A 105 28.31 10.09 -7.26
N GLN A 106 28.94 8.96 -7.60
CA GLN A 106 29.90 8.26 -6.71
C GLN A 106 31.35 8.69 -6.95
N ARG A 107 31.63 9.35 -8.08
CA ARG A 107 32.98 9.79 -8.44
C ARG A 107 33.43 10.99 -7.59
N ARG A 108 34.29 10.73 -6.61
CA ARG A 108 34.94 11.75 -5.77
C ARG A 108 36.29 12.17 -6.37
N LYS A 109 36.82 13.32 -5.95
CA LYS A 109 38.17 13.79 -6.33
C LYS A 109 39.26 12.77 -5.96
N SER A 110 39.03 11.97 -4.92
CA SER A 110 39.92 10.91 -4.44
C SER A 110 39.68 9.53 -5.08
N SER A 111 38.66 9.36 -5.94
CA SER A 111 38.35 8.03 -6.52
C SER A 111 39.52 7.46 -7.33
N THR A 112 40.27 8.30 -8.06
CA THR A 112 41.50 7.88 -8.76
C THR A 112 42.52 7.31 -7.79
N THR A 113 42.79 8.01 -6.69
CA THR A 113 43.75 7.58 -5.66
C THR A 113 43.30 6.28 -4.98
N LEU A 114 42.01 6.15 -4.67
CA LEU A 114 41.46 4.95 -4.05
C LEU A 114 41.52 3.74 -4.98
N ILE A 115 41.19 3.90 -6.27
CA ILE A 115 41.31 2.82 -7.25
C ILE A 115 42.78 2.42 -7.41
N THR A 116 43.69 3.39 -7.57
CA THR A 116 45.14 3.10 -7.65
C THR A 116 45.63 2.37 -6.40
N LEU A 117 45.17 2.76 -5.21
CA LEU A 117 45.51 2.10 -3.95
C LEU A 117 44.98 0.64 -3.93
N ASN A 118 43.75 0.39 -4.39
CA ASN A 118 43.22 -0.97 -4.51
C ASN A 118 43.98 -1.82 -5.54
N VAL A 119 44.47 -1.23 -6.62
CA VAL A 119 45.30 -1.93 -7.61
C VAL A 119 46.67 -2.27 -7.04
N VAL A 120 47.32 -1.33 -6.35
CA VAL A 120 48.64 -1.54 -5.72
C VAL A 120 48.56 -2.57 -4.59
N PHE A 121 47.53 -2.49 -3.75
CA PHE A 121 47.30 -3.41 -2.64
C PHE A 121 46.34 -4.56 -3.00
N PHE A 122 46.18 -4.87 -4.30
CA PHE A 122 45.26 -5.91 -4.75
C PHE A 122 45.47 -7.26 -4.06
N PRO A 123 46.72 -7.75 -3.82
CA PRO A 123 46.92 -9.00 -3.08
C PRO A 123 46.35 -8.96 -1.65
N VAL A 124 46.40 -7.80 -0.99
CA VAL A 124 45.86 -7.61 0.36
C VAL A 124 44.33 -7.57 0.31
N VAL A 125 43.74 -6.86 -0.65
CA VAL A 125 42.29 -6.82 -0.85
C VAL A 125 41.76 -8.22 -1.15
N LEU A 126 42.44 -8.98 -2.02
CA LEU A 126 42.10 -10.36 -2.33
C LEU A 126 42.20 -11.27 -1.09
N ALA A 127 43.22 -11.07 -0.25
CA ALA A 127 43.36 -11.77 1.02
C ALA A 127 42.19 -11.45 1.98
N PHE A 128 41.75 -10.19 2.07
CA PHE A 128 40.56 -9.82 2.85
C PHE A 128 39.29 -10.48 2.32
N ILE A 129 39.10 -10.52 1.00
CA ILE A 129 37.96 -11.22 0.38
C ILE A 129 38.03 -12.72 0.70
N ALA A 130 39.20 -13.34 0.59
CA ALA A 130 39.41 -14.76 0.88
C ALA A 130 39.16 -15.09 2.35
N VAL A 131 39.72 -14.32 3.29
CA VAL A 131 39.48 -14.48 4.73
C VAL A 131 37.99 -14.28 5.04
N SER A 132 37.36 -13.27 4.44
CA SER A 132 35.93 -13.02 4.62
C SER A 132 35.06 -14.17 4.07
N ALA A 133 35.45 -14.78 2.95
CA ALA A 133 34.81 -15.98 2.43
C ALA A 133 34.96 -17.17 3.39
N VAL A 134 36.18 -17.45 3.86
CA VAL A 134 36.49 -18.56 4.79
C VAL A 134 35.68 -18.43 6.09
N LEU A 135 35.63 -17.23 6.67
CA LEU A 135 34.88 -16.93 7.90
C LEU A 135 33.37 -16.81 7.66
N SER A 136 32.90 -16.80 6.40
CA SER A 136 31.52 -16.49 6.04
C SER A 136 31.03 -15.15 6.61
N SER A 137 31.94 -14.20 6.82
CA SER A 137 31.64 -12.84 7.26
C SER A 137 31.19 -11.96 6.07
N PRO A 138 30.45 -10.87 6.31
CA PRO A 138 30.18 -9.87 5.28
C PRO A 138 31.46 -9.09 4.92
N LEU A 139 31.56 -8.68 3.66
CA LEU A 139 32.57 -7.72 3.20
C LEU A 139 31.98 -6.31 3.32
N LEU A 140 32.57 -5.45 4.14
CA LEU A 140 32.03 -4.14 4.47
C LEU A 140 32.72 -3.07 3.59
N PRO A 141 32.01 -2.41 2.66
CA PRO A 141 32.53 -1.24 1.95
C PRO A 141 32.34 0.00 2.84
N LEU A 142 33.43 0.50 3.40
CA LEU A 142 33.38 1.60 4.39
C LEU A 142 32.78 2.87 3.77
N PHE A 143 31.65 3.36 4.28
CA PHE A 143 30.93 4.53 3.74
C PHE A 143 30.66 4.43 2.23
N THR A 144 30.39 3.21 1.75
CA THR A 144 30.22 2.87 0.33
C THR A 144 31.42 3.22 -0.57
N LEU A 145 32.60 3.45 0.02
CA LEU A 145 33.84 3.62 -0.71
C LEU A 145 34.42 2.26 -1.09
N PRO A 146 35.31 2.21 -2.11
CA PRO A 146 36.09 1.02 -2.43
C PRO A 146 37.20 0.80 -1.37
N ILE A 147 36.84 0.73 -0.10
CA ILE A 147 37.69 0.38 1.03
C ILE A 147 36.99 -0.76 1.74
N PHE A 148 37.57 -1.94 1.68
CA PHE A 148 36.93 -3.16 2.16
C PHE A 148 37.48 -3.59 3.51
N LEU A 149 36.58 -3.80 4.47
CA LEU A 149 36.87 -4.37 5.78
C LEU A 149 36.14 -5.69 5.96
N ILE A 150 36.69 -6.54 6.83
CA ILE A 150 36.06 -7.81 7.21
C ILE A 150 35.06 -7.49 8.33
N GLY A 151 33.77 -7.67 8.06
CA GLY A 151 32.74 -7.50 9.09
C GLY A 151 32.70 -8.69 10.06
N PHE A 152 31.91 -8.55 11.12
CA PHE A 152 31.73 -9.64 12.07
C PHE A 152 30.96 -10.82 11.45
N PRO A 153 31.37 -12.08 11.67
CA PRO A 153 30.62 -13.23 11.20
C PRO A 153 29.24 -13.24 11.89
N ARG A 154 28.18 -13.20 11.10
CA ARG A 154 26.80 -13.24 11.59
C ARG A 154 26.06 -14.48 11.06
N PRO A 155 25.20 -15.12 11.87
CA PRO A 155 24.32 -16.16 11.37
C PRO A 155 23.46 -15.65 10.22
N ILE A 156 23.26 -16.47 9.19
CA ILE A 156 22.38 -16.16 8.05
C ILE A 156 20.91 -16.00 8.50
N ARG A 157 20.56 -16.56 9.67
CA ARG A 157 19.19 -16.65 10.21
C ARG A 157 18.96 -15.82 11.50
N SER A 158 19.87 -14.93 11.88
CA SER A 158 19.70 -14.15 13.12
C SER A 158 18.89 -12.89 12.86
N TRP A 159 17.70 -12.82 13.45
CA TRP A 159 16.79 -11.68 13.40
C TRP A 159 16.71 -11.05 14.80
N PRO A 160 16.62 -9.71 14.90
CA PRO A 160 16.49 -9.03 16.19
C PRO A 160 15.19 -9.38 16.92
N GLY A 161 14.16 -9.87 16.22
CA GLY A 161 12.87 -10.31 16.75
C GLY A 161 12.21 -11.41 15.92
N SER A 162 10.94 -11.72 16.22
CA SER A 162 10.14 -12.63 15.39
C SER A 162 9.89 -12.04 14.00
N VAL A 163 10.10 -12.86 12.97
CA VAL A 163 9.95 -12.45 11.57
C VAL A 163 8.51 -11.95 11.33
N GLY A 164 8.36 -10.78 10.72
CA GLY A 164 7.05 -10.19 10.44
C GLY A 164 6.51 -9.21 11.50
N VAL A 165 7.12 -9.13 12.69
CA VAL A 165 6.62 -8.27 13.78
C VAL A 165 7.04 -6.80 13.63
N THR A 166 8.12 -6.54 12.92
CA THR A 166 8.71 -5.20 12.78
C THR A 166 8.52 -4.66 11.36
N ALA A 167 7.43 -3.92 11.16
CA ALA A 167 7.15 -3.15 9.94
C ALA A 167 6.64 -1.75 10.31
N SER A 168 7.00 -0.74 9.53
CA SER A 168 6.51 0.63 9.66
C SER A 168 5.18 0.75 8.93
N VAL A 169 4.10 0.29 9.57
CA VAL A 169 2.76 0.22 8.97
C VAL A 169 2.27 1.61 8.54
N CYS A 170 1.82 1.73 7.30
CA CYS A 170 1.24 2.94 6.73
C CYS A 170 -0.04 2.61 5.92
N SER A 171 -0.65 3.61 5.28
CA SER A 171 -1.85 3.44 4.43
C SER A 171 -1.66 2.41 3.32
N ASP A 172 -0.42 2.26 2.85
CA ASP A 172 -0.06 1.42 1.71
C ASP A 172 0.13 -0.06 2.06
N THR A 173 0.31 -0.38 3.34
CA THR A 173 0.50 -1.76 3.84
C THR A 173 -0.62 -2.71 3.37
N VAL A 174 -1.84 -2.18 3.18
CA VAL A 174 -3.02 -2.94 2.75
C VAL A 174 -2.84 -3.59 1.38
N TYR A 175 -2.17 -2.89 0.46
CA TYR A 175 -1.89 -3.38 -0.89
C TYR A 175 -0.99 -4.61 -0.90
N TYR A 176 0.05 -4.61 -0.05
CA TYR A 176 0.93 -5.76 0.13
C TYR A 176 0.19 -6.92 0.80
N LYS A 177 -0.61 -6.62 1.84
CA LYS A 177 -1.40 -7.63 2.55
C LYS A 177 -2.36 -8.40 1.62
N GLN A 178 -3.00 -7.71 0.67
CA GLN A 178 -3.87 -8.35 -0.34
C GLN A 178 -3.08 -9.20 -1.33
N MET A 179 -1.95 -8.71 -1.83
CA MET A 179 -1.18 -9.38 -2.89
C MET A 179 -0.42 -10.62 -2.42
N VAL A 180 0.04 -10.64 -1.16
CA VAL A 180 0.93 -11.68 -0.61
C VAL A 180 0.41 -13.11 -0.76
N PRO A 181 -0.87 -13.44 -0.47
CA PRO A 181 -1.41 -14.78 -0.71
C PRO A 181 -1.30 -15.22 -2.18
N SER A 182 -1.65 -14.34 -3.13
CA SER A 182 -1.55 -14.66 -4.56
C SER A 182 -0.09 -14.78 -5.01
N LEU A 183 0.81 -13.94 -4.46
CA LEU A 183 2.24 -14.01 -4.74
C LEU A 183 2.84 -15.32 -4.22
N ALA A 184 2.46 -15.77 -3.02
CA ALA A 184 2.89 -17.04 -2.46
C ALA A 184 2.45 -18.24 -3.32
N ALA A 185 1.22 -18.23 -3.85
CA ALA A 185 0.75 -19.25 -4.79
C ALA A 185 1.52 -19.22 -6.13
N ALA A 186 1.85 -18.03 -6.63
CA ALA A 186 2.66 -17.88 -7.83
C ALA A 186 4.12 -18.33 -7.60
N LEU A 187 4.69 -18.05 -6.42
CA LEU A 187 6.00 -18.54 -5.99
C LEU A 187 6.04 -20.06 -5.89
N GLN A 188 5.01 -20.71 -5.35
CA GLN A 188 4.89 -22.17 -5.34
C GLN A 188 5.01 -22.73 -6.76
N SER A 189 4.24 -22.18 -7.69
CA SER A 189 4.24 -22.62 -9.10
C SER A 189 5.61 -22.41 -9.74
N ALA A 190 6.27 -21.29 -9.47
CA ALA A 190 7.60 -20.95 -9.97
C ALA A 190 8.71 -21.85 -9.40
N LEU A 191 8.63 -22.17 -8.11
CA LEU A 191 9.58 -23.06 -7.44
C LEU A 191 9.41 -24.49 -7.92
N ALA A 192 8.18 -24.96 -8.11
CA ALA A 192 7.89 -26.27 -8.69
C ALA A 192 8.41 -26.39 -10.14
N ALA A 193 8.32 -25.31 -10.91
CA ALA A 193 8.87 -25.22 -12.27
C ALA A 193 10.39 -25.02 -12.32
N GLY A 194 11.04 -24.65 -11.21
CA GLY A 194 12.47 -24.34 -11.15
C GLY A 194 12.87 -23.01 -11.81
N SER A 195 11.93 -22.11 -12.07
CA SER A 195 12.19 -20.85 -12.81
C SER A 195 13.00 -19.80 -12.02
N LEU A 196 13.03 -19.93 -10.69
CA LEU A 196 13.80 -19.05 -9.79
C LEU A 196 15.25 -19.51 -9.55
N GLY A 197 15.68 -20.58 -10.24
CA GLY A 197 16.99 -21.20 -10.08
C GLY A 197 17.20 -21.77 -8.68
N LEU A 198 18.46 -21.74 -8.20
CA LEU A 198 18.81 -22.22 -6.87
C LEU A 198 18.26 -21.28 -5.79
N PHE A 199 17.13 -21.67 -5.21
CA PHE A 199 16.48 -20.99 -4.08
C PHE A 199 17.14 -21.46 -2.77
N LEU A 200 18.09 -20.67 -2.24
CA LEU A 200 18.88 -21.06 -1.06
C LEU A 200 18.48 -20.22 0.17
N PRO A 201 18.49 -20.79 1.39
CA PRO A 201 18.32 -20.00 2.61
C PRO A 201 19.30 -18.82 2.69
N GLY A 202 18.79 -17.63 3.01
CA GLY A 202 19.54 -16.37 2.99
C GLY A 202 19.65 -15.70 1.61
N SER A 203 19.00 -16.24 0.58
CA SER A 203 18.88 -15.55 -0.71
C SER A 203 17.85 -14.44 -0.63
N HIS A 204 18.10 -13.38 -1.40
CA HIS A 204 17.23 -12.21 -1.51
C HIS A 204 16.74 -12.09 -2.94
N TYR A 205 15.45 -11.84 -3.11
CA TYR A 205 14.80 -11.58 -4.38
C TYR A 205 14.06 -10.25 -4.31
N LEU A 206 14.09 -9.51 -5.40
CA LEU A 206 13.39 -8.25 -5.57
C LEU A 206 12.35 -8.45 -6.66
N CYS A 207 11.09 -8.14 -6.33
CA CYS A 207 10.01 -8.11 -7.28
C CYS A 207 9.58 -6.67 -7.53
N ARG A 208 9.20 -6.39 -8.78
CA ARG A 208 8.79 -5.06 -9.24
C ARG A 208 7.48 -5.16 -10.01
N PHE A 209 6.57 -4.26 -9.69
CA PHE A 209 5.35 -4.04 -10.45
C PHE A 209 4.85 -2.60 -10.25
N GLN A 210 4.69 -1.83 -11.34
CA GLN A 210 4.23 -0.42 -11.34
C GLN A 210 4.98 0.52 -10.40
N ASP A 211 4.50 0.74 -9.18
CA ASP A 211 5.07 1.58 -8.12
C ASP A 211 5.42 0.74 -6.88
N ARG A 212 5.16 -0.57 -6.92
CA ARG A 212 5.38 -1.50 -5.82
C ARG A 212 6.70 -2.22 -5.97
N LEU A 213 7.44 -2.26 -4.87
CA LEU A 213 8.65 -3.05 -4.71
C LEU A 213 8.44 -4.05 -3.57
N ILE A 214 8.73 -5.31 -3.87
CA ILE A 214 8.53 -6.40 -2.92
C ILE A 214 9.86 -7.11 -2.73
N TRP A 215 10.27 -7.22 -1.48
CA TRP A 215 11.49 -7.92 -1.12
C TRP A 215 11.14 -9.30 -0.55
N ILE A 216 11.66 -10.35 -1.18
CA ILE A 216 11.46 -11.73 -0.72
C ILE A 216 12.78 -12.25 -0.16
N LEU A 217 12.72 -12.68 1.09
CA LEU A 217 13.82 -13.32 1.79
C LEU A 217 13.51 -14.80 2.00
N VAL A 218 14.45 -15.66 1.62
CA VAL A 218 14.35 -17.10 1.88
C VAL A 218 14.85 -17.42 3.28
N ILE A 219 13.96 -17.80 4.18
CA ILE A 219 14.32 -18.12 5.58
C ILE A 219 14.84 -19.55 5.66
N GLU A 220 14.06 -20.47 5.11
CA GLU A 220 14.32 -21.90 5.17
C GLU A 220 13.84 -22.61 3.91
N ARG A 221 14.51 -23.72 3.59
CA ARG A 221 14.12 -24.63 2.52
C ARG A 221 14.29 -26.06 3.02
N GLY A 222 13.26 -26.85 2.80
CA GLY A 222 13.29 -28.31 2.86
C GLY A 222 12.97 -28.89 1.49
N PHE A 223 12.86 -30.21 1.43
CA PHE A 223 12.53 -30.91 0.19
C PHE A 223 11.12 -30.56 -0.27
N THR A 224 10.13 -30.58 0.62
CA THR A 224 8.71 -30.37 0.30
C THR A 224 8.20 -28.96 0.58
N TYR A 225 9.00 -28.10 1.21
CA TYR A 225 8.55 -26.78 1.64
C TYR A 225 9.65 -25.74 1.52
N CYS A 226 9.24 -24.48 1.40
CA CYS A 226 10.09 -23.33 1.53
C CYS A 226 9.42 -22.30 2.43
N CYS A 227 10.16 -21.75 3.38
CA CYS A 227 9.69 -20.68 4.24
C CYS A 227 10.28 -19.35 3.76
N VAL A 228 9.42 -18.39 3.44
CA VAL A 228 9.81 -17.07 2.94
C VAL A 228 9.24 -15.96 3.82
N ASN A 229 9.94 -14.83 3.88
CA ASN A 229 9.43 -13.57 4.40
C ASN A 229 9.28 -12.61 3.23
N ILE A 230 8.09 -12.03 3.09
CA ILE A 230 7.76 -11.08 2.04
C ILE A 230 7.60 -9.72 2.67
N LYS A 231 8.41 -8.75 2.24
CA LYS A 231 8.34 -7.37 2.68
C LYS A 231 7.88 -6.46 1.56
N GLY A 232 7.05 -5.48 1.89
CA GLY A 232 6.71 -4.38 1.00
C GLY A 232 7.59 -3.18 1.31
N LEU A 233 8.09 -2.51 0.28
CA LEU A 233 8.76 -1.21 0.41
C LEU A 233 7.75 -0.09 0.22
N GLU A 234 8.07 1.11 0.68
CA GLU A 234 7.20 2.29 0.55
C GLU A 234 6.90 2.61 -0.91
N LEU A 235 5.65 2.93 -1.25
CA LEU A 235 5.28 3.30 -2.63
C LEU A 235 5.65 4.76 -2.94
N GLN A 236 5.64 5.63 -1.92
CA GLN A 236 6.06 7.02 -2.05
C GLN A 236 7.55 7.14 -1.77
N GLU A 237 8.32 7.03 -2.85
CA GLU A 237 9.77 6.98 -2.80
C GLU A 237 10.40 8.39 -2.83
N THR A 238 11.45 8.62 -2.04
CA THR A 238 12.29 9.82 -2.24
C THR A 238 12.96 9.77 -3.61
N SER A 239 13.36 10.92 -4.17
CA SER A 239 14.00 11.02 -5.50
C SER A 239 15.19 10.06 -5.71
N CYS A 240 15.86 9.68 -4.63
CA CYS A 240 16.95 8.72 -4.62
C CYS A 240 16.49 7.26 -4.74
N HIS A 241 15.37 6.90 -4.10
CA HIS A 241 14.73 5.58 -4.27
C HIS A 241 14.19 5.44 -5.70
N THR A 242 13.55 6.48 -6.23
CA THR A 242 13.01 6.47 -7.60
C THR A 242 14.12 6.23 -8.64
N ALA A 243 15.32 6.78 -8.42
CA ALA A 243 16.46 6.54 -9.30
C ALA A 243 16.95 5.07 -9.25
N GLU A 244 16.86 4.41 -8.10
CA GLU A 244 17.16 2.99 -7.97
C GLU A 244 16.04 2.12 -8.54
N ALA A 245 14.77 2.47 -8.33
CA ALA A 245 13.61 1.81 -8.92
C ALA A 245 13.63 1.88 -10.46
N HIS A 246 13.92 3.06 -11.05
CA HIS A 246 14.09 3.20 -12.49
C HIS A 246 15.22 2.31 -13.02
N ARG A 247 16.29 2.14 -12.25
CA ARG A 247 17.37 1.23 -12.62
C ARG A 247 16.91 -0.23 -12.61
N VAL A 248 16.03 -0.62 -11.68
CA VAL A 248 15.39 -1.94 -11.69
C VAL A 248 14.51 -2.11 -12.93
N ASP A 249 13.73 -1.08 -13.27
CA ASP A 249 12.86 -1.06 -14.46
C ASP A 249 13.69 -1.21 -15.75
N ASP A 250 14.81 -0.51 -15.90
CA ASP A 250 15.74 -0.66 -17.03
C ASP A 250 16.27 -2.10 -17.18
N ILE A 251 16.63 -2.72 -16.06
CA ILE A 251 17.16 -4.09 -16.03
C ILE A 251 16.09 -5.09 -16.47
N PHE A 252 14.86 -4.92 -15.99
CA PHE A 252 13.76 -5.82 -16.32
C PHE A 252 13.21 -5.59 -17.72
N ALA A 253 13.09 -4.35 -18.18
CA ALA A 253 12.72 -4.02 -19.57
C ALA A 253 13.72 -4.66 -20.55
N MET A 254 15.02 -4.56 -20.28
CA MET A 254 16.03 -5.24 -21.10
C MET A 254 15.83 -6.76 -21.15
N ALA A 255 15.47 -7.38 -20.03
CA ALA A 255 15.40 -8.82 -19.91
C ALA A 255 14.08 -9.43 -20.43
N PHE A 256 12.95 -8.76 -20.20
CA PHE A 256 11.62 -9.30 -20.47
C PHE A 256 10.93 -8.68 -21.69
N GLU A 257 11.30 -7.47 -22.14
CA GLU A 257 10.63 -6.82 -23.29
C GLU A 257 11.40 -6.99 -24.61
N ARG A 258 12.71 -7.27 -24.58
CA ARG A 258 13.55 -7.42 -25.79
C ARG A 258 13.36 -8.71 -26.58
N GLU A 259 12.44 -9.60 -26.18
CA GLU A 259 12.18 -10.86 -26.90
C GLU A 259 11.72 -10.63 -28.36
N GLU A 260 11.14 -9.48 -28.70
CA GLU A 260 10.71 -9.19 -30.09
C GLU A 260 11.86 -8.79 -31.04
N HIS A 261 13.07 -8.50 -30.56
CA HIS A 261 14.18 -7.98 -31.39
C HIS A 261 15.47 -8.83 -31.38
N ALA A 262 15.44 -10.03 -30.79
CA ALA A 262 16.61 -10.88 -30.62
C ALA A 262 17.03 -11.61 -31.93
N LYS A 263 17.62 -10.88 -32.89
CA LYS A 263 18.40 -11.46 -34.00
C LYS A 263 19.92 -11.49 -33.74
N THR A 264 20.39 -11.02 -32.60
CA THR A 264 21.83 -10.99 -32.26
C THR A 264 22.05 -11.30 -30.78
N LEU A 265 23.08 -12.10 -30.47
CA LEU A 265 23.61 -12.30 -29.12
C LEU A 265 24.06 -10.95 -28.56
N SER A 266 23.17 -10.27 -27.84
CA SER A 266 23.53 -9.05 -27.10
C SER A 266 24.17 -9.44 -25.77
N LEU A 267 25.34 -8.85 -25.48
CA LEU A 267 25.98 -9.00 -24.18
C LEU A 267 25.14 -8.29 -23.11
N ASN A 268 25.00 -8.90 -21.94
CA ASN A 268 24.30 -8.28 -20.82
C ASN A 268 25.04 -7.01 -20.38
N HIS A 269 24.50 -5.82 -20.72
CA HIS A 269 25.07 -4.53 -20.34
C HIS A 269 25.01 -4.27 -18.81
N HIS A 270 24.30 -5.11 -18.07
CA HIS A 270 24.12 -5.05 -16.63
C HIS A 270 24.90 -6.14 -15.87
N PHE A 271 25.94 -6.73 -16.47
CA PHE A 271 26.76 -7.77 -15.83
C PHE A 271 27.32 -7.37 -14.44
N GLY A 272 27.58 -6.08 -14.23
CA GLY A 272 28.05 -5.55 -12.94
C GLY A 272 26.95 -5.25 -11.92
N ASN A 273 25.67 -5.33 -12.29
CA ASN A 273 24.56 -5.04 -11.37
C ASN A 273 24.37 -6.19 -10.37
N ILE A 274 23.88 -5.84 -9.18
CA ILE A 274 23.60 -6.81 -8.12
C ILE A 274 22.31 -7.59 -8.37
N LEU A 275 21.40 -7.05 -9.18
CA LEU A 275 20.14 -7.68 -9.56
C LEU A 275 20.29 -8.50 -10.84
N THR A 276 19.96 -9.79 -10.77
CA THR A 276 19.89 -10.71 -11.90
C THR A 276 18.43 -11.09 -12.19
N PRO A 277 17.84 -10.70 -13.32
CA PRO A 277 16.47 -11.10 -13.70
C PRO A 277 16.31 -12.62 -13.71
N CYS A 278 15.17 -13.11 -13.23
CA CYS A 278 14.88 -14.54 -13.16
C CYS A 278 13.64 -14.92 -13.96
N THR A 279 12.47 -14.38 -13.59
CA THR A 279 11.19 -14.77 -14.19
C THR A 279 10.11 -13.71 -13.92
N ALA A 280 8.94 -13.87 -14.53
CA ALA A 280 7.76 -13.05 -14.26
C ALA A 280 6.63 -13.94 -13.72
N LEU A 281 6.01 -13.52 -12.61
CA LEU A 281 5.03 -14.30 -11.87
C LEU A 281 3.62 -13.73 -12.07
N PRO A 282 2.63 -14.54 -12.49
CA PRO A 282 1.27 -14.05 -12.68
C PRO A 282 0.56 -13.98 -11.32
N VAL A 283 0.42 -12.76 -10.79
CA VAL A 283 -0.11 -12.46 -9.45
C VAL A 283 -1.41 -11.67 -9.59
N ARG A 284 -2.42 -12.01 -8.78
CA ARG A 284 -3.67 -11.27 -8.68
C ARG A 284 -3.47 -10.06 -7.75
N LEU A 285 -3.46 -8.87 -8.32
CA LEU A 285 -3.19 -7.62 -7.61
C LEU A 285 -3.93 -6.44 -8.27
N TYR A 286 -3.98 -5.31 -7.57
CA TYR A 286 -4.54 -4.08 -8.11
C TYR A 286 -3.51 -3.33 -8.97
N SER A 287 -3.88 -3.02 -10.22
CA SER A 287 -3.20 -1.99 -10.99
C SER A 287 -3.71 -0.61 -10.58
N ASP A 288 -2.81 0.35 -10.42
CA ASP A 288 -3.13 1.74 -10.09
C ASP A 288 -3.05 2.62 -11.33
N ALA A 289 -4.13 3.37 -11.61
CA ALA A 289 -4.21 4.34 -12.68
C ALA A 289 -4.64 5.69 -12.10
N LYS A 290 -3.80 6.72 -12.29
CA LYS A 290 -4.11 8.12 -11.93
C LYS A 290 -4.37 8.91 -13.20
N ASN A 291 -5.61 9.39 -13.36
CA ASN A 291 -6.04 10.19 -14.49
C ASN A 291 -6.23 11.65 -14.07
N VAL A 292 -5.71 12.58 -14.86
CA VAL A 292 -6.01 14.00 -14.71
C VAL A 292 -7.41 14.28 -15.24
N LEU A 293 -8.27 14.90 -14.42
CA LEU A 293 -9.68 15.17 -14.75
C LEU A 293 -9.91 16.57 -15.34
N SER A 294 -8.83 17.26 -15.75
CA SER A 294 -8.91 18.55 -16.42
C SER A 294 -9.76 18.45 -17.69
N GLY A 295 -10.70 19.38 -17.85
CA GLY A 295 -11.67 19.35 -18.94
C GLY A 295 -12.85 18.39 -18.76
N ILE A 296 -12.81 17.47 -17.78
CA ILE A 296 -13.98 16.70 -17.36
C ILE A 296 -14.70 17.45 -16.24
N ILE A 297 -14.02 17.71 -15.12
CA ILE A 297 -14.61 18.40 -13.96
C ILE A 297 -14.81 19.90 -14.20
N ASP A 298 -14.02 20.50 -15.10
CA ASP A 298 -14.09 21.93 -15.43
C ASP A 298 -15.14 22.24 -16.50
N SER A 299 -15.64 21.23 -17.21
CA SER A 299 -16.62 21.41 -18.27
C SER A 299 -17.98 21.81 -17.70
N HIS A 300 -18.50 22.94 -18.16
CA HIS A 300 -19.80 23.46 -17.74
C HIS A 300 -20.97 22.53 -18.12
N GLU A 301 -20.83 21.81 -19.23
CA GLU A 301 -21.83 20.82 -19.68
C GLU A 301 -21.88 19.62 -18.73
N ASN A 302 -20.72 19.07 -18.38
CA ASN A 302 -20.62 17.95 -17.44
C ASN A 302 -21.13 18.32 -16.04
N LEU A 303 -20.78 19.52 -15.55
CA LEU A 303 -21.23 20.00 -14.24
C LEU A 303 -22.75 20.26 -14.19
N LYS A 304 -23.35 20.66 -15.32
CA LYS A 304 -24.81 20.78 -15.44
C LYS A 304 -25.45 19.39 -15.44
N GLN A 305 -24.91 18.47 -16.23
CA GLN A 305 -25.37 17.08 -16.31
C GLN A 305 -25.27 16.37 -14.95
N LEU A 306 -24.19 16.60 -14.19
CA LEU A 306 -23.99 16.09 -12.83
C LEU A 306 -25.18 16.42 -11.92
N LYS A 307 -25.70 17.66 -11.99
CA LYS A 307 -26.86 18.06 -11.16
C LYS A 307 -28.13 17.33 -11.57
N ASP A 308 -28.36 17.15 -12.86
CA ASP A 308 -29.55 16.48 -13.38
C ASP A 308 -29.51 14.96 -13.12
N ASP A 309 -28.34 14.35 -13.29
CA ASP A 309 -28.13 12.92 -13.00
C ASP A 309 -28.11 12.62 -11.51
N PHE A 310 -27.67 13.56 -10.65
CA PHE A 310 -27.71 13.38 -9.20
C PHE A 310 -29.11 13.07 -8.69
N VAL A 311 -30.13 13.75 -9.22
CA VAL A 311 -31.53 13.52 -8.86
C VAL A 311 -31.94 12.08 -9.22
N LYS A 312 -31.56 11.60 -10.41
CA LYS A 312 -31.87 10.24 -10.86
C LYS A 312 -31.17 9.19 -10.00
N VAL A 313 -29.88 9.36 -9.74
CA VAL A 313 -29.07 8.44 -8.93
C VAL A 313 -29.56 8.41 -7.49
N LEU A 314 -29.90 9.56 -6.90
CA LEU A 314 -30.42 9.61 -5.53
C LEU A 314 -31.78 8.91 -5.40
N VAL A 315 -32.68 9.07 -6.37
CA VAL A 315 -33.94 8.31 -6.39
C VAL A 315 -33.65 6.80 -6.40
N TRP A 316 -32.74 6.34 -7.25
CA TRP A 316 -32.36 4.92 -7.31
C TRP A 316 -31.79 4.42 -5.98
N VAL A 317 -30.84 5.15 -5.38
CA VAL A 317 -30.20 4.78 -4.09
C VAL A 317 -31.25 4.70 -2.96
N LEU A 318 -32.14 5.69 -2.87
CA LEU A 318 -33.17 5.70 -1.82
C LEU A 318 -34.17 4.56 -1.99
N VAL A 319 -34.67 4.35 -3.22
CA VAL A 319 -35.63 3.27 -3.50
C VAL A 319 -35.01 1.90 -3.19
N GLN A 320 -33.77 1.65 -3.63
CA GLN A 320 -33.06 0.40 -3.32
C GLN A 320 -32.78 0.22 -1.83
N TYR A 321 -32.43 1.30 -1.12
CA TYR A 321 -32.22 1.26 0.32
C TYR A 321 -33.49 0.84 1.07
N PHE A 322 -34.63 1.50 0.81
CA PHE A 322 -35.89 1.17 1.48
C PHE A 322 -36.40 -0.22 1.10
N TYR A 323 -36.24 -0.61 -0.16
CA TYR A 323 -36.58 -1.95 -0.64
C TYR A 323 -35.71 -3.06 0.00
N ASN A 324 -34.41 -2.84 0.19
CA ASN A 324 -33.55 -3.80 0.89
C ASN A 324 -33.81 -3.81 2.41
N LYS A 325 -34.19 -2.67 2.99
CA LYS A 325 -34.60 -2.55 4.39
C LYS A 325 -35.89 -3.34 4.65
N SER A 326 -36.88 -3.26 3.77
CA SER A 326 -38.13 -4.02 3.89
C SER A 326 -37.90 -5.53 3.80
N LYS A 327 -37.04 -6.00 2.87
CA LYS A 327 -36.62 -7.41 2.79
C LYS A 327 -36.00 -7.95 4.08
N THR A 328 -35.22 -7.12 4.77
CA THR A 328 -34.52 -7.52 6.00
C THR A 328 -35.48 -7.57 7.18
N CYS A 329 -36.42 -6.62 7.26
CA CYS A 329 -37.44 -6.58 8.30
C CYS A 329 -38.37 -7.81 8.23
N GLU A 330 -38.82 -8.22 7.04
CA GLU A 330 -39.66 -9.41 6.88
C GLU A 330 -38.94 -10.73 7.23
N LYS A 331 -37.63 -10.85 6.94
CA LYS A 331 -36.86 -12.04 7.34
C LYS A 331 -36.78 -12.17 8.87
N LEU A 332 -36.72 -11.05 9.58
CA LEU A 332 -36.72 -11.02 11.04
C LEU A 332 -38.11 -11.42 11.58
N ASP A 333 -39.18 -10.89 11.00
CA ASP A 333 -40.57 -11.21 11.39
C ASP A 333 -40.94 -12.68 11.10
N LYS A 334 -40.37 -13.31 10.06
CA LYS A 334 -40.53 -14.75 9.80
C LYS A 334 -39.74 -15.62 10.79
N ALA A 335 -38.56 -15.17 11.23
CA ALA A 335 -37.78 -15.87 12.24
C ALA A 335 -38.44 -15.82 13.64
N ASP A 336 -39.11 -14.72 13.98
CA ASP A 336 -39.89 -14.61 15.22
C ASP A 336 -41.18 -15.46 15.17
N LYS A 337 -41.84 -15.59 14.01
CA LYS A 337 -43.04 -16.43 13.85
C LYS A 337 -42.79 -17.94 14.01
N ASP A 338 -41.58 -18.42 13.73
CA ASP A 338 -41.21 -19.83 13.94
C ASP A 338 -40.87 -20.16 15.41
N THR A 339 -40.87 -19.16 16.31
CA THR A 339 -40.42 -19.33 17.71
C THR A 339 -41.51 -19.15 18.78
N ASP A 340 -42.78 -18.99 18.42
CA ASP A 340 -43.86 -18.75 19.38
C ASP A 340 -44.81 -19.95 19.58
N GLU A 341 -44.36 -20.94 20.37
CA GLU A 341 -45.24 -21.65 21.31
C GLU A 341 -44.85 -21.29 22.76
N SER A 342 -45.74 -20.49 23.39
CA SER A 342 -46.07 -20.43 24.83
C SER A 342 -45.44 -19.35 25.76
N PHE A 343 -46.35 -18.45 26.21
CA PHE A 343 -46.46 -17.71 27.50
C PHE A 343 -45.80 -16.31 27.69
N PRO A 344 -46.38 -15.42 28.56
CA PRO A 344 -46.69 -14.04 28.16
C PRO A 344 -45.85 -12.93 28.80
N ILE A 345 -45.73 -11.84 28.02
CA ILE A 345 -45.69 -10.40 28.36
C ILE A 345 -44.86 -9.99 29.59
N ASN A 346 -43.76 -9.28 29.30
CA ASN A 346 -43.40 -8.08 30.06
C ASN A 346 -43.00 -6.95 29.09
N LYS A 347 -43.99 -6.16 28.68
CA LYS A 347 -43.78 -4.89 27.97
C LYS A 347 -43.16 -3.89 28.95
N LYS A 348 -41.85 -3.66 28.86
CA LYS A 348 -41.21 -2.40 29.30
C LYS A 348 -39.80 -2.27 28.73
N ALA A 349 -39.55 -1.07 28.19
CA ALA A 349 -38.26 -0.46 27.87
C ALA A 349 -37.58 -0.86 26.53
N PHE A 350 -37.98 -0.19 25.45
CA PHE A 350 -37.03 0.30 24.45
C PHE A 350 -36.99 1.83 24.55
N ASN A 351 -36.32 2.30 25.61
CA ASN A 351 -35.73 3.63 25.66
C ASN A 351 -34.25 3.38 25.99
N ASN A 352 -33.42 3.21 24.97
CA ASN A 352 -31.98 3.40 25.17
C ASN A 352 -31.69 4.88 24.95
N THR A 353 -31.82 5.59 26.07
CA THR A 353 -31.01 6.75 26.39
C THR A 353 -29.55 6.48 26.03
N VAL A 354 -28.99 7.33 25.17
CA VAL A 354 -27.55 7.51 25.03
C VAL A 354 -27.02 7.96 26.40
N GLU A 355 -26.32 7.06 27.08
CA GLU A 355 -25.51 7.43 28.24
C GLU A 355 -24.38 8.34 27.78
N ARG A 356 -24.38 9.57 28.32
CA ARG A 356 -23.16 10.40 28.38
C ARG A 356 -22.17 9.72 29.32
N PRO A 357 -20.88 9.55 28.96
CA PRO A 357 -19.86 9.31 29.96
C PRO A 357 -19.64 10.60 30.75
N ARG A 358 -19.85 10.54 32.07
CA ARG A 358 -19.31 11.53 33.00
C ARG A 358 -17.86 11.19 33.34
N SER A 359 -17.03 12.21 33.20
CA SER A 359 -15.70 12.45 33.79
C SER A 359 -15.24 11.52 34.92
N VAL A 360 -14.08 10.90 34.72
CA VAL A 360 -13.15 10.53 35.80
C VAL A 360 -11.81 11.18 35.49
N ARG A 361 -11.18 11.66 36.56
CA ARG A 361 -9.99 12.51 36.63
C ARG A 361 -8.70 11.76 36.28
N ASP A 362 -7.79 12.55 35.70
CA ASP A 362 -6.32 12.52 35.65
C ASP A 362 -5.55 11.48 36.49
N GLU A 363 -4.63 10.77 35.82
CA GLU A 363 -3.18 10.50 36.05
C GLU A 363 -2.82 9.36 35.04
N ASP A 364 -1.82 9.33 34.16
CA ASP A 364 -0.57 10.07 33.93
C ASP A 364 -0.34 10.24 32.41
N SER A 365 0.14 11.42 32.02
CA SER A 365 0.43 11.83 30.65
C SER A 365 1.81 11.36 30.16
N PHE A 366 1.86 10.70 29.00
CA PHE A 366 3.03 10.73 28.10
C PHE A 366 2.64 11.54 26.85
N SER A 367 3.35 12.65 26.65
CA SER A 367 3.15 13.60 25.56
C SER A 367 3.56 12.99 24.22
N VAL A 368 2.59 12.78 23.33
CA VAL A 368 2.83 12.62 21.89
C VAL A 368 2.65 14.00 21.28
N GLU A 369 3.75 14.60 20.86
CA GLU A 369 3.74 15.80 20.03
C GLU A 369 3.07 15.46 18.70
N THR A 370 2.02 16.22 18.38
CA THR A 370 1.29 16.19 17.12
C THR A 370 2.27 16.50 15.99
N ILE A 371 2.64 15.48 15.21
CA ILE A 371 3.36 15.65 13.95
C ILE A 371 2.34 16.13 12.91
N GLU A 372 2.62 17.28 12.33
CA GLU A 372 1.94 17.83 11.15
C GLU A 372 2.10 16.85 9.98
N ASP A 373 0.99 16.32 9.46
CA ASP A 373 0.94 15.56 8.21
C ASP A 373 1.16 16.54 7.04
N TRP A 374 2.31 16.40 6.37
CA TRP A 374 2.65 17.15 5.17
C TRP A 374 1.91 16.55 3.96
N THR A 375 1.12 17.41 3.30
CA THR A 375 0.43 17.17 2.04
C THR A 375 1.40 17.15 0.85
N ASP A 376 1.09 16.29 -0.14
CA ASP A 376 1.65 16.15 -1.50
C ASP A 376 2.52 17.30 -2.01
N ASP A 377 3.85 17.11 -1.99
CA ASP A 377 4.82 17.95 -2.70
C ASP A 377 5.52 17.10 -3.77
N SER A 378 5.08 17.25 -5.01
CA SER A 378 5.82 16.78 -6.18
C SER A 378 5.96 17.89 -7.21
N ASP A 379 7.10 18.58 -7.18
CA ASP A 379 7.59 19.41 -8.28
C ASP A 379 9.10 19.23 -8.43
N LEU A 380 9.57 18.88 -9.64
CA LEU A 380 10.99 18.89 -9.98
C LEU A 380 11.20 19.18 -11.47
N PHE A 381 11.03 20.44 -11.89
CA PHE A 381 11.84 21.05 -12.94
C PHE A 381 11.91 22.56 -12.72
N ASP A 382 13.09 23.10 -12.42
CA ASP A 382 13.57 24.26 -13.17
C ASP A 382 15.07 24.54 -13.00
N LEU A 383 15.59 25.13 -14.08
CA LEU A 383 16.98 25.31 -14.44
C LEU A 383 17.61 26.52 -13.73
N GLU A 384 18.83 26.36 -13.19
CA GLU A 384 19.69 27.49 -12.83
C GLU A 384 20.21 28.24 -14.07
N PRO A 385 20.42 29.56 -13.93
CA PRO A 385 21.67 30.14 -14.42
C PRO A 385 22.33 31.07 -13.40
N THR A 386 23.55 30.68 -13.01
CA THR A 386 24.79 31.47 -12.90
C THR A 386 24.76 32.92 -12.39
N GLY A 387 25.53 33.19 -11.32
CA GLY A 387 26.12 34.50 -11.06
C GLY A 387 26.89 34.66 -9.73
N ARG A 388 28.23 34.48 -9.78
CA ARG A 388 29.35 35.22 -9.10
C ARG A 388 29.06 35.93 -7.74
N MET A 389 29.91 36.01 -6.71
CA MET A 389 31.33 35.72 -6.43
C MET A 389 31.67 36.34 -5.03
N ARG A 390 32.60 35.71 -4.26
CA ARG A 390 33.43 36.25 -3.12
C ARG A 390 32.72 36.65 -1.81
N GLU A 391 33.28 36.55 -0.60
CA GLU A 391 34.58 36.15 0.01
C GLU A 391 34.34 36.00 1.55
N ARG A 392 34.86 34.96 2.24
CA ARG A 392 35.98 35.00 3.24
C ARG A 392 35.60 35.66 4.60
N LYS A 393 35.77 35.08 5.82
CA LYS A 393 36.89 34.33 6.43
C LYS A 393 36.50 33.82 7.85
N GLU A 394 36.99 32.63 8.23
CA GLU A 394 37.62 32.16 9.52
C GLU A 394 37.24 32.79 10.89
N MET A 395 37.28 32.15 12.08
CA MET A 395 37.50 30.79 12.60
C MET A 395 37.39 30.87 14.15
N GLY A 396 36.47 30.09 14.76
CA GLY A 396 36.47 29.52 16.13
C GLY A 396 36.70 30.37 17.41
N PRO A 397 36.75 29.75 18.61
CA PRO A 397 35.99 28.57 19.07
C PRO A 397 35.49 28.65 20.54
N ALA A 398 34.68 27.64 20.91
CA ALA A 398 34.66 26.92 22.20
C ALA A 398 33.65 27.30 23.31
N ALA A 399 32.83 26.27 23.63
CA ALA A 399 32.40 25.81 24.96
C ALA A 399 31.45 26.75 25.75
N THR A 400 30.41 26.31 26.46
CA THR A 400 30.13 25.03 27.14
C THR A 400 28.63 25.02 27.50
N ALA A 401 28.05 23.83 27.63
CA ALA A 401 26.65 23.58 28.01
C ALA A 401 26.36 23.87 29.51
N PRO A 402 25.27 23.33 30.10
CA PRO A 402 23.92 23.90 30.18
C PRO A 402 23.53 24.20 31.64
N ARG A 403 22.44 24.94 31.89
CA ARG A 403 21.71 24.79 33.17
C ARG A 403 20.25 25.21 33.05
N MET A 404 19.40 24.21 33.23
CA MET A 404 17.99 24.32 33.54
C MET A 404 17.78 25.15 34.80
N HIS A 405 16.77 26.01 34.81
CA HIS A 405 15.96 26.26 36.00
C HIS A 405 14.50 26.44 35.59
N LEU A 406 13.70 25.46 35.97
CA LEU A 406 12.25 25.54 36.11
C LEU A 406 11.92 26.44 37.31
N SER A 407 10.97 27.36 37.13
CA SER A 407 10.01 27.73 38.16
C SER A 407 8.77 28.36 37.52
N ILE A 408 7.63 27.80 37.94
CA ILE A 408 6.27 27.90 37.40
C ILE A 408 5.54 29.13 38.04
N PRO A 409 4.19 29.25 38.03
CA PRO A 409 3.39 30.26 37.34
C PRO A 409 2.83 31.39 38.26
N GLY A 410 2.40 32.51 37.66
CA GLY A 410 1.47 33.44 38.31
C GLY A 410 1.98 34.84 38.66
N SER A 411 2.79 35.49 37.81
CA SER A 411 2.91 36.95 37.85
C SER A 411 2.15 37.58 36.69
N VAL A 412 1.11 38.35 37.05
CA VAL A 412 0.42 39.27 36.15
C VAL A 412 1.01 40.65 36.43
N GLU A 413 1.78 41.20 35.50
CA GLU A 413 1.91 42.64 35.35
C GLU A 413 1.80 43.02 33.88
N MET A 414 0.91 43.97 33.64
CA MET A 414 0.40 44.41 32.36
C MET A 414 0.84 45.87 32.18
N GLN A 415 1.03 46.26 30.91
CA GLN A 415 1.24 47.62 30.38
C GLN A 415 2.71 48.11 30.36
N SER A 416 3.23 48.76 29.32
CA SER A 416 2.73 49.12 27.98
C SER A 416 3.82 49.92 27.24
N ARG A 417 3.88 49.77 25.90
CA ARG A 417 4.35 50.74 24.87
C ARG A 417 5.82 51.21 24.92
N ASP A 418 6.51 51.50 23.83
CA ASP A 418 6.33 51.40 22.37
C ASP A 418 7.74 51.67 21.79
N GLY A 419 8.11 51.07 20.65
CA GLY A 419 9.34 51.46 19.95
C GLY A 419 9.86 50.42 18.95
N ALA A 420 9.29 50.42 17.75
CA ALA A 420 9.50 49.46 16.66
C ALA A 420 10.87 49.55 15.94
N LEU A 421 11.34 48.40 15.43
CA LEU A 421 11.80 48.28 14.03
C LEU A 421 11.65 46.84 13.51
N GLN A 422 11.19 46.76 12.27
CA GLN A 422 10.55 45.64 11.56
C GLN A 422 11.48 44.50 11.11
N LYS A 423 10.95 43.27 11.13
CA LYS A 423 11.12 42.26 10.07
C LYS A 423 9.78 41.55 9.85
N THR A 424 9.33 41.59 8.60
CA THR A 424 8.10 41.02 8.01
C THR A 424 8.21 39.52 7.76
N PRO A 425 7.10 38.76 7.90
CA PRO A 425 6.74 37.69 6.99
C PRO A 425 5.51 38.06 6.15
N LEU A 426 5.49 37.53 4.93
CA LEU A 426 4.49 37.70 3.89
C LEU A 426 3.16 37.06 4.31
N GLU A 427 2.11 37.87 4.39
CA GLU A 427 0.73 37.44 4.68
C GLU A 427 0.10 36.78 3.45
N ASP A 428 -0.48 35.60 3.65
CA ASP A 428 -1.42 34.95 2.74
C ASP A 428 -2.80 35.60 2.92
N LYS A 429 -3.11 36.55 2.05
CA LYS A 429 -4.36 37.33 2.13
C LYS A 429 -5.50 36.60 1.45
N LEU A 430 -6.18 35.71 2.18
CA LEU A 430 -7.55 35.34 1.83
C LEU A 430 -8.48 35.06 3.02
N HIS A 431 -8.19 35.49 4.25
CA HIS A 431 -9.16 35.39 5.34
C HIS A 431 -9.13 36.59 6.29
N ARG A 432 -10.18 37.41 6.25
CA ARG A 432 -10.61 38.24 7.37
C ARG A 432 -12.12 38.09 7.52
N PRO A 433 -12.64 37.49 8.60
CA PRO A 433 -14.07 37.57 8.88
C PRO A 433 -14.33 39.02 9.31
N VAL A 434 -15.02 39.77 8.46
CA VAL A 434 -15.60 41.05 8.86
C VAL A 434 -16.73 40.71 9.83
N VAL A 435 -16.50 40.97 11.12
CA VAL A 435 -17.58 41.03 12.11
C VAL A 435 -18.39 42.28 11.80
N LEU A 436 -19.38 42.13 10.91
CA LEU A 436 -20.45 43.09 10.72
C LEU A 436 -21.44 42.88 11.87
N GLY A 437 -21.69 43.96 12.63
CA GLY A 437 -22.56 43.95 13.80
C GLY A 437 -23.93 43.36 13.50
N LEU A 438 -24.37 42.48 14.39
CA LEU A 438 -25.71 41.91 14.40
C LEU A 438 -26.75 43.05 14.48
N PRO A 439 -27.73 43.14 13.56
CA PRO A 439 -28.98 43.81 13.90
C PRO A 439 -29.71 42.95 14.94
N ALA A 440 -30.34 43.62 15.90
CA ALA A 440 -31.06 43.01 17.01
C ALA A 440 -32.01 41.89 16.55
N LEU A 441 -31.98 40.75 17.25
CA LEU A 441 -32.98 39.69 17.13
C LEU A 441 -34.35 40.27 17.52
N ASP A 442 -35.18 40.56 16.53
CA ASP A 442 -36.62 40.67 16.74
C ASP A 442 -37.17 39.24 16.95
N LYS A 443 -37.74 38.98 18.13
CA LYS A 443 -38.53 37.76 18.39
C LYS A 443 -39.88 37.93 17.69
N GLY A 444 -39.87 37.86 16.36
CA GLY A 444 -41.02 38.07 15.50
C GLY A 444 -41.28 36.89 14.57
N LYS A 445 -42.31 36.11 14.92
CA LYS A 445 -42.99 35.04 14.15
C LYS A 445 -42.26 33.70 14.03
N LYS A 446 -42.83 32.72 14.72
CA LYS A 446 -42.66 31.28 14.48
C LYS A 446 -42.67 31.02 12.97
N GLN A 447 -41.57 30.49 12.46
CA GLN A 447 -41.50 29.94 11.11
C GLN A 447 -42.52 28.80 11.05
N GLU A 448 -43.55 28.93 10.21
CA GLU A 448 -44.55 27.90 9.99
C GLU A 448 -43.82 26.66 9.45
N VAL A 449 -43.61 25.68 10.33
CA VAL A 449 -43.34 24.30 9.92
C VAL A 449 -44.60 23.86 9.19
N LEU A 450 -44.55 23.82 7.86
CA LEU A 450 -45.55 23.17 7.03
C LEU A 450 -45.67 21.71 7.48
N ARG A 451 -46.63 21.44 8.39
CA ARG A 451 -47.08 20.07 8.64
C ARG A 451 -47.77 19.59 7.38
N LEU A 452 -47.19 18.59 6.71
CA LEU A 452 -47.89 17.88 5.66
C LEU A 452 -49.20 17.29 6.22
N PRO A 453 -50.27 17.19 5.41
CA PRO A 453 -51.52 16.54 5.82
C PRO A 453 -51.29 15.07 6.16
N SER A 454 -52.21 14.45 6.91
CA SER A 454 -52.23 13.00 7.14
C SER A 454 -52.08 12.25 5.81
N LEU A 455 -50.99 11.50 5.66
CA LEU A 455 -50.74 10.71 4.47
C LEU A 455 -51.66 9.48 4.48
N GLU A 456 -52.60 9.42 3.53
CA GLU A 456 -53.32 8.21 3.20
C GLU A 456 -52.65 7.60 1.95
N PHE A 457 -51.94 6.49 2.12
CA PHE A 457 -51.38 5.74 1.00
C PHE A 457 -52.50 4.99 0.28
N SER A 458 -52.42 4.91 -1.05
CA SER A 458 -53.37 4.10 -1.83
C SER A 458 -53.08 2.60 -1.75
N CYS A 459 -51.89 2.22 -1.26
CA CYS A 459 -51.40 0.85 -1.22
C CYS A 459 -50.60 0.58 0.07
N SER A 460 -50.82 -0.56 0.73
CA SER A 460 -50.06 -0.96 1.93
C SER A 460 -48.57 -1.18 1.66
N TYR A 461 -48.20 -1.58 0.44
CA TYR A 461 -46.80 -1.74 0.03
C TYR A 461 -46.08 -0.39 -0.16
N SER A 462 -46.81 0.72 -0.32
CA SER A 462 -46.22 2.07 -0.32
C SER A 462 -45.65 2.46 1.06
N GLU A 463 -46.18 1.90 2.15
CA GLU A 463 -45.66 2.14 3.50
C GLU A 463 -44.24 1.57 3.67
N LEU A 464 -43.96 0.41 3.05
CA LEU A 464 -42.64 -0.24 3.08
C LEU A 464 -41.54 0.57 2.37
N LEU A 465 -41.93 1.37 1.37
CA LEU A 465 -41.03 2.23 0.60
C LEU A 465 -41.07 3.70 1.06
N SER A 466 -41.74 3.98 2.19
CA SER A 466 -41.96 5.35 2.65
C SER A 466 -40.71 5.99 3.26
N ILE A 467 -40.48 7.26 2.92
CA ILE A 467 -39.37 8.05 3.48
C ILE A 467 -39.77 8.59 4.87
N PRO A 468 -38.93 8.43 5.91
CA PRO A 468 -39.21 8.92 7.27
C PRO A 468 -39.60 10.40 7.31
N GLU A 469 -40.51 10.77 8.22
CA GLU A 469 -40.95 12.16 8.47
C GLU A 469 -39.77 13.10 8.68
N GLU A 470 -38.89 12.64 9.56
CA GLU A 470 -37.45 12.83 9.59
C GLU A 470 -36.88 13.65 8.44
N TRP A 471 -36.80 12.93 7.31
CA TRP A 471 -36.00 13.24 6.14
C TRP A 471 -36.73 14.20 5.18
N ARG A 472 -37.94 14.65 5.55
CA ARG A 472 -38.81 15.53 4.74
C ARG A 472 -38.89 16.97 5.27
N THR A 473 -38.28 17.26 6.41
CA THR A 473 -38.42 18.52 7.16
C THR A 473 -37.39 19.59 6.80
N ALA A 474 -36.76 19.52 5.63
CA ALA A 474 -35.72 20.49 5.27
C ALA A 474 -36.28 21.92 5.20
N PRO A 475 -35.52 22.94 5.63
CA PRO A 475 -35.97 24.33 5.64
C PRO A 475 -35.88 24.96 4.24
N ILE A 476 -36.71 24.47 3.31
CA ILE A 476 -36.74 24.92 1.92
C ILE A 476 -37.87 25.95 1.71
N PRO A 477 -37.60 27.12 1.08
CA PRO A 477 -38.65 28.05 0.69
C PRO A 477 -39.66 27.44 -0.30
N ALA A 478 -40.96 27.65 -0.09
CA ALA A 478 -42.03 27.04 -0.89
C ALA A 478 -41.97 27.39 -2.40
N SER A 479 -41.45 28.57 -2.75
CA SER A 479 -41.25 28.99 -4.15
C SER A 479 -40.21 28.12 -4.88
N LYS A 480 -39.10 27.81 -4.20
CA LYS A 480 -38.02 26.96 -4.73
C LYS A 480 -38.41 25.49 -4.79
N LEU A 481 -39.23 25.04 -3.85
CA LEU A 481 -39.79 23.68 -3.87
C LEU A 481 -40.60 23.45 -5.16
N ASN A 482 -41.45 24.41 -5.57
CA ASN A 482 -42.25 24.28 -6.78
C ASN A 482 -41.41 24.30 -8.07
N GLU A 483 -40.36 25.12 -8.12
CA GLU A 483 -39.41 25.15 -9.24
C GLU A 483 -38.67 23.82 -9.39
N MET A 484 -38.16 23.28 -8.28
CA MET A 484 -37.41 22.02 -8.30
C MET A 484 -38.31 20.79 -8.50
N ARG A 485 -39.58 20.85 -8.07
CA ARG A 485 -40.58 19.79 -8.34
C ARG A 485 -40.76 19.54 -9.83
N GLN A 486 -40.64 20.58 -10.67
CA GLN A 486 -40.71 20.45 -12.13
C GLN A 486 -39.48 19.74 -12.74
N ARG A 487 -38.36 19.66 -12.01
CA ARG A 487 -37.14 18.93 -12.44
C ARG A 487 -37.11 17.47 -12.00
N PHE A 488 -38.11 17.00 -11.27
CA PHE A 488 -38.12 15.60 -10.83
C PHE A 488 -38.35 14.65 -12.02
N PRO A 489 -37.49 13.63 -12.21
CA PRO A 489 -37.58 12.74 -13.36
C PRO A 489 -38.66 11.68 -13.12
N GLU A 490 -39.91 12.02 -13.45
CA GLU A 490 -41.08 11.15 -13.19
C GLU A 490 -41.01 9.81 -13.94
N GLU A 491 -40.65 9.84 -15.22
CA GLU A 491 -40.53 8.63 -16.05
C GLU A 491 -39.46 7.67 -15.50
N TRP A 492 -38.36 8.21 -14.99
CA TRP A 492 -37.30 7.44 -14.34
C TRP A 492 -37.76 6.81 -13.03
N TYR A 493 -38.49 7.56 -12.19
CA TYR A 493 -39.06 7.03 -10.95
C TYR A 493 -40.00 5.84 -11.23
N HIS A 494 -40.90 5.99 -12.20
CA HIS A 494 -41.80 4.89 -12.60
C HIS A 494 -41.01 3.71 -13.17
N PHE A 495 -39.96 3.96 -13.94
CA PHE A 495 -39.08 2.91 -14.45
C PHE A 495 -38.39 2.13 -13.32
N ILE A 496 -37.79 2.80 -12.33
CA ILE A 496 -37.13 2.11 -11.20
C ILE A 496 -38.12 1.23 -10.43
N LEU A 497 -39.32 1.74 -10.13
CA LEU A 497 -40.34 0.96 -9.43
C LEU A 497 -40.71 -0.30 -10.21
N SER A 498 -40.72 -0.24 -11.54
CA SER A 498 -41.00 -1.41 -12.38
C SER A 498 -39.87 -2.45 -12.41
N GLN A 499 -38.65 -2.10 -12.00
CA GLN A 499 -37.54 -3.04 -11.85
C GLN A 499 -37.52 -3.76 -10.48
N LEU A 500 -38.36 -3.36 -9.52
CA LEU A 500 -38.34 -3.97 -8.18
C LEU A 500 -39.02 -5.34 -8.16
N ASP A 501 -38.27 -6.37 -7.75
CA ASP A 501 -38.74 -7.75 -7.72
C ASP A 501 -39.38 -8.14 -6.37
N PHE A 502 -40.69 -8.01 -6.25
CA PHE A 502 -41.46 -8.30 -5.04
C PHE A 502 -41.70 -9.81 -4.78
N PHE A 503 -40.84 -10.70 -5.26
CA PHE A 503 -40.98 -12.16 -5.13
C PHE A 503 -40.98 -12.70 -3.69
N HIS A 504 -40.52 -11.91 -2.72
CA HIS A 504 -40.42 -12.30 -1.31
C HIS A 504 -41.75 -12.14 -0.53
N LEU A 505 -42.73 -11.45 -1.11
CA LEU A 505 -44.04 -11.18 -0.52
C LEU A 505 -45.01 -12.35 -0.80
N GLU A 506 -45.69 -12.82 0.25
CA GLU A 506 -46.57 -14.01 0.22
C GLU A 506 -47.87 -13.79 -0.57
N GLU A 507 -48.36 -12.55 -0.63
CA GLU A 507 -49.53 -12.16 -1.44
C GLU A 507 -49.09 -11.16 -2.51
N LYS A 508 -49.18 -11.55 -3.79
CA LYS A 508 -48.96 -10.65 -4.93
C LYS A 508 -50.31 -10.26 -5.54
N PRO A 509 -50.82 -9.03 -5.31
CA PRO A 509 -51.88 -8.51 -6.15
C PRO A 509 -51.37 -8.36 -7.59
N ALA A 510 -52.17 -8.81 -8.57
CA ALA A 510 -51.81 -8.74 -9.99
C ALA A 510 -51.60 -7.29 -10.51
N SER A 511 -52.09 -6.28 -9.78
CA SER A 511 -51.99 -4.84 -10.09
C SER A 511 -50.97 -4.08 -9.23
N LEU A 512 -50.19 -4.75 -8.37
CA LEU A 512 -49.34 -4.10 -7.35
C LEU A 512 -48.42 -3.01 -7.92
N LEU A 513 -47.83 -3.24 -9.10
CA LEU A 513 -46.96 -2.26 -9.74
C LEU A 513 -47.72 -1.05 -10.29
N GLU A 514 -48.93 -1.25 -10.82
CA GLU A 514 -49.80 -0.15 -11.25
C GLU A 514 -50.29 0.68 -10.07
N ASP A 515 -50.57 0.04 -8.94
CA ASP A 515 -51.07 0.71 -7.73
C ASP A 515 -49.96 1.51 -7.03
N LEU A 516 -48.73 0.99 -7.02
CA LEU A 516 -47.53 1.72 -6.54
C LEU A 516 -47.15 2.91 -7.44
N THR A 517 -47.24 2.74 -8.76
CA THR A 517 -46.91 3.82 -9.71
C THR A 517 -47.96 4.93 -9.73
N LYS A 518 -49.23 4.63 -9.44
CA LYS A 518 -50.31 5.62 -9.33
C LYS A 518 -50.38 6.32 -7.96
N ASP A 519 -49.65 5.85 -6.95
CA ASP A 519 -49.66 6.43 -5.61
C ASP A 519 -49.00 7.82 -5.59
N LYS A 520 -49.85 8.85 -5.57
CA LYS A 520 -49.43 10.25 -5.53
C LYS A 520 -48.74 10.61 -4.22
N ALA A 521 -49.14 10.00 -3.11
CA ALA A 521 -48.56 10.28 -1.80
C ALA A 521 -47.11 9.80 -1.74
N LEU A 522 -46.83 8.57 -2.20
CA LEU A 522 -45.48 8.03 -2.26
C LEU A 522 -44.56 8.88 -3.14
N LYS A 523 -45.02 9.25 -4.34
CA LYS A 523 -44.26 10.13 -5.25
C LYS A 523 -43.94 11.47 -4.61
N ASP A 524 -44.90 12.09 -3.94
CA ASP A 524 -44.69 13.36 -3.24
C ASP A 524 -43.66 13.24 -2.10
N LEU A 525 -43.59 12.09 -1.41
CA LEU A 525 -42.54 11.84 -0.40
C LEU A 525 -41.15 11.79 -1.03
N TYR A 526 -40.97 11.06 -2.13
CA TYR A 526 -39.68 10.96 -2.83
C TYR A 526 -39.22 12.31 -3.36
N ILE A 527 -40.13 13.11 -3.93
CA ILE A 527 -39.85 14.49 -4.34
C ILE A 527 -39.31 15.28 -3.13
N HIS A 528 -40.03 15.28 -2.00
CA HIS A 528 -39.59 16.02 -0.82
C HIS A 528 -38.24 15.56 -0.28
N GLY A 529 -37.99 14.26 -0.20
CA GLY A 529 -36.72 13.71 0.29
C GLY A 529 -35.54 14.05 -0.61
N VAL A 530 -35.67 13.82 -1.93
CA VAL A 530 -34.63 14.08 -2.92
C VAL A 530 -34.30 15.57 -2.99
N LEU A 531 -35.31 16.44 -3.03
CA LEU A 531 -35.10 17.88 -3.05
C LEU A 531 -34.43 18.39 -1.76
N SER A 532 -34.76 17.79 -0.62
CA SER A 532 -34.11 18.09 0.66
C SER A 532 -32.61 17.78 0.64
N CYS A 533 -32.21 16.65 0.05
CA CYS A 533 -30.80 16.31 -0.12
C CYS A 533 -30.10 17.21 -1.16
N CYS A 534 -30.75 17.50 -2.29
CA CYS A 534 -30.23 18.45 -3.29
C CYS A 534 -29.96 19.82 -2.66
N PHE A 535 -30.88 20.30 -1.82
CA PHE A 535 -30.72 21.55 -1.10
C PHE A 535 -29.55 21.49 -0.10
N GLY A 536 -29.40 20.40 0.64
CA GLY A 536 -28.29 20.21 1.57
C GLY A 536 -26.90 20.20 0.90
N LEU A 537 -26.80 19.62 -0.30
CA LEU A 537 -25.52 19.45 -1.01
C LEU A 537 -25.17 20.61 -1.96
N PHE A 538 -26.16 21.24 -2.60
CA PHE A 538 -25.93 22.28 -3.61
C PHE A 538 -26.43 23.68 -3.20
N GLY A 539 -27.18 23.81 -2.11
CA GLY A 539 -27.74 25.09 -1.66
C GLY A 539 -29.00 25.55 -2.42
N LEU A 540 -29.38 26.82 -2.24
CA LEU A 540 -30.59 27.43 -2.86
C LEU A 540 -30.38 27.85 -4.32
N ASP A 541 -29.13 28.05 -4.74
CA ASP A 541 -28.82 28.67 -6.03
C ASP A 541 -28.76 27.62 -7.15
N SER A 542 -29.43 27.91 -8.26
CA SER A 542 -29.46 27.07 -9.46
C SER A 542 -28.19 27.19 -10.31
N THR A 543 -27.14 27.83 -9.81
CA THR A 543 -25.88 28.06 -10.51
C THR A 543 -25.11 26.76 -10.68
N VAL A 544 -24.43 26.57 -11.81
CA VAL A 544 -23.60 25.37 -12.03
C VAL A 544 -22.51 25.33 -10.94
N PRO A 545 -22.32 24.19 -10.26
CA PRO A 545 -21.40 24.12 -9.12
C PRO A 545 -19.96 24.27 -9.64
N ALA A 546 -19.14 25.01 -8.91
CA ALA A 546 -17.72 25.10 -9.23
C ALA A 546 -17.03 23.74 -9.00
N PRO A 547 -15.94 23.41 -9.73
CA PRO A 547 -15.18 22.16 -9.51
C PRO A 547 -14.76 21.94 -8.05
N SER A 548 -14.38 23.02 -7.36
CA SER A 548 -14.03 22.98 -5.93
C SER A 548 -15.20 22.63 -5.03
N HIS A 549 -16.43 23.03 -5.38
CA HIS A 549 -17.64 22.62 -4.67
C HIS A 549 -17.92 21.14 -4.89
N VAL A 550 -17.74 20.63 -6.12
CA VAL A 550 -17.91 19.21 -6.44
C VAL A 550 -16.93 18.35 -5.66
N PHE A 551 -15.65 18.73 -5.63
CA PHE A 551 -14.64 18.03 -4.83
C PHE A 551 -14.98 18.01 -3.34
N ARG A 552 -15.36 19.16 -2.77
CA ARG A 552 -15.79 19.25 -1.37
C ARG A 552 -17.04 18.43 -1.07
N ALA A 553 -17.99 18.39 -1.99
CA ALA A 553 -19.18 17.55 -1.85
C ALA A 553 -18.83 16.06 -1.91
N TYR A 554 -17.89 15.65 -2.75
CA TYR A 554 -17.39 14.28 -2.83
C TYR A 554 -16.71 13.83 -1.53
N THR A 555 -15.89 14.71 -0.94
CA THR A 555 -15.21 14.45 0.34
C THR A 555 -16.12 14.60 1.57
N GLY A 556 -17.31 15.18 1.40
CA GLY A 556 -18.24 15.49 2.48
C GLY A 556 -17.93 16.80 3.23
N GLY A 557 -16.92 17.56 2.81
CA GLY A 557 -16.45 18.83 3.41
C GLY A 557 -17.08 20.09 2.80
N ILE A 558 -18.40 20.11 2.59
CA ILE A 558 -19.11 21.26 2.00
C ILE A 558 -19.12 22.47 2.97
N PRO A 559 -19.00 23.73 2.50
CA PRO A 559 -19.14 24.90 3.36
C PRO A 559 -20.48 24.94 4.11
N TRP A 560 -20.44 25.52 5.31
CA TRP A 560 -21.60 25.61 6.21
C TRP A 560 -22.83 26.23 5.52
N SER A 561 -23.96 25.53 5.59
CA SER A 561 -25.26 26.03 5.20
C SER A 561 -26.35 25.44 6.08
N VAL A 562 -27.48 26.14 6.21
CA VAL A 562 -28.64 25.66 7.00
C VAL A 562 -29.17 24.31 6.49
N GLY A 563 -29.08 24.07 5.17
CA GLY A 563 -29.44 22.80 4.57
C GLY A 563 -28.45 21.68 4.89
N LEU A 564 -27.15 22.00 4.92
CA LEU A 564 -26.11 21.05 5.28
C LEU A 564 -26.20 20.65 6.75
N ASP A 565 -26.40 21.58 7.67
CA ASP A 565 -26.60 21.29 9.11
C ASP A 565 -27.79 20.35 9.35
N TRP A 566 -28.88 20.58 8.60
CA TRP A 566 -30.04 19.69 8.65
C TRP A 566 -29.73 18.29 8.13
N LEU A 567 -28.92 18.18 7.07
CA LEU A 567 -28.54 16.91 6.45
C LEU A 567 -27.53 16.14 7.32
N THR A 568 -26.49 16.81 7.83
CA THR A 568 -25.48 16.23 8.72
C THR A 568 -26.06 15.84 10.08
N GLY A 569 -27.11 16.53 10.54
CA GLY A 569 -27.92 16.11 11.69
C GLY A 569 -28.64 14.77 11.48
N LYS A 570 -28.64 14.21 10.26
CA LYS A 570 -29.21 12.90 9.91
C LYS A 570 -28.14 12.00 9.29
N PRO A 571 -27.37 11.27 10.10
CA PRO A 571 -26.19 10.56 9.62
C PRO A 571 -26.51 9.51 8.55
N GLU A 572 -27.60 8.74 8.68
CA GLU A 572 -28.00 7.74 7.69
C GLU A 572 -28.33 8.36 6.32
N LEU A 573 -29.14 9.44 6.31
CA LEU A 573 -29.50 10.14 5.09
C LEU A 573 -28.29 10.82 4.45
N PHE A 574 -27.40 11.40 5.27
CA PHE A 574 -26.17 12.02 4.79
C PHE A 574 -25.27 11.00 4.09
N GLN A 575 -25.10 9.80 4.66
CA GLN A 575 -24.31 8.74 4.03
C GLN A 575 -24.92 8.26 2.70
N LEU A 576 -26.26 8.12 2.63
CA LEU A 576 -26.94 7.78 1.37
C LEU A 576 -26.82 8.89 0.32
N ALA A 577 -26.96 10.15 0.72
CA ALA A 577 -26.81 11.29 -0.17
C ALA A 577 -25.36 11.42 -0.67
N LEU A 578 -24.37 11.18 0.19
CA LEU A 578 -22.95 11.17 -0.16
C LEU A 578 -22.62 10.01 -1.11
N LYS A 579 -23.15 8.80 -0.86
CA LYS A 579 -23.03 7.65 -1.76
C LYS A 579 -23.62 7.97 -3.14
N ALA A 580 -24.83 8.51 -3.20
CA ALA A 580 -25.46 8.93 -4.45
C ALA A 580 -24.63 9.99 -5.18
N PHE A 581 -24.06 10.95 -4.45
CA PHE A 581 -23.19 11.97 -5.02
C PHE A 581 -21.93 11.36 -5.64
N ARG A 582 -21.26 10.45 -4.91
CA ARG A 582 -20.08 9.72 -5.40
C ARG A 582 -20.38 8.89 -6.65
N TYR A 583 -21.53 8.21 -6.70
CA TYR A 583 -21.99 7.46 -7.88
C TYR A 583 -22.25 8.38 -9.07
N THR A 584 -22.89 9.53 -8.82
CA THR A 584 -23.15 10.53 -9.87
C THR A 584 -21.86 11.11 -10.41
N PHE A 585 -20.88 11.38 -9.53
CA PHE A 585 -19.57 11.85 -9.96
C PHE A 585 -18.85 10.81 -10.82
N LYS A 586 -18.86 9.54 -10.42
CA LYS A 586 -18.30 8.46 -11.24
C LYS A 586 -19.02 8.34 -12.59
N LEU A 587 -20.34 8.45 -12.61
CA LEU A 587 -21.14 8.46 -13.84
C LEU A 587 -20.76 9.61 -14.77
N MET A 588 -20.54 10.82 -14.24
CA MET A 588 -20.07 11.97 -15.02
C MET A 588 -18.71 11.69 -15.68
N VAL A 589 -17.77 11.08 -14.93
CA VAL A 589 -16.45 10.68 -15.46
C VAL A 589 -16.59 9.62 -16.55
N ASP A 590 -17.47 8.63 -16.35
CA ASP A 590 -17.70 7.56 -17.32
C ASP A 590 -18.40 8.09 -18.57
N GLN A 591 -19.41 8.95 -18.44
CA GLN A 591 -20.09 9.59 -19.58
C GLN A 591 -19.12 10.43 -20.42
N ALA A 592 -18.21 11.15 -19.76
CA ALA A 592 -17.19 11.93 -20.45
C ALA A 592 -16.16 11.03 -21.18
N SER A 593 -15.94 9.80 -20.69
CA SER A 593 -14.92 8.89 -21.23
C SER A 593 -15.46 7.90 -22.27
N LEU A 594 -16.67 7.38 -22.05
CA LEU A 594 -17.29 6.31 -22.82
C LEU A 594 -18.43 6.81 -23.73
N GLY A 595 -18.96 8.01 -23.47
CA GLY A 595 -20.12 8.59 -24.16
C GLY A 595 -21.35 8.75 -23.26
N PRO A 596 -22.33 9.57 -23.67
CA PRO A 596 -23.54 9.81 -22.88
C PRO A 596 -24.40 8.55 -22.75
N VAL A 597 -25.14 8.44 -21.65
CA VAL A 597 -26.09 7.34 -21.43
C VAL A 597 -27.31 7.53 -22.33
N GLU A 598 -27.62 6.53 -23.14
CA GLU A 598 -28.68 6.62 -24.15
C GLU A 598 -30.04 6.11 -23.63
N SER A 599 -30.06 5.23 -22.62
CA SER A 599 -31.29 4.60 -22.12
C SER A 599 -31.36 4.45 -20.60
N PHE A 600 -32.59 4.36 -20.05
CA PHE A 600 -32.80 4.08 -18.63
C PHE A 600 -32.25 2.73 -18.19
N LYS A 601 -32.31 1.72 -19.06
CA LYS A 601 -31.75 0.39 -18.76
C LYS A 601 -30.23 0.45 -18.63
N GLU A 602 -29.57 1.20 -19.51
CA GLU A 602 -28.13 1.42 -19.43
C GLU A 602 -27.74 2.15 -18.13
N LEU A 603 -28.50 3.17 -17.72
CA LEU A 603 -28.27 3.85 -16.43
C LEU A 603 -28.38 2.89 -15.24
N VAL A 604 -29.40 2.02 -15.22
CA VAL A 604 -29.54 1.00 -14.17
C VAL A 604 -28.34 0.05 -14.17
N ASN A 605 -27.89 -0.41 -15.33
CA ASN A 605 -26.73 -1.30 -15.42
C ASN A 605 -25.48 -0.66 -14.80
N TYR A 606 -25.20 0.63 -15.10
CA TYR A 606 -24.08 1.36 -14.47
C TYR A 606 -24.22 1.42 -12.94
N LEU A 607 -25.42 1.71 -12.43
CA LEU A 607 -25.64 1.81 -10.98
C LEU A 607 -25.54 0.46 -10.27
N GLU A 608 -26.02 -0.61 -10.89
CA GLU A 608 -25.87 -1.98 -10.40
C GLU A 608 -24.39 -2.40 -10.39
N GLU A 609 -23.64 -2.06 -11.43
CA GLU A 609 -22.19 -2.26 -11.48
C GLU A 609 -21.50 -1.50 -10.33
N TYR A 610 -21.86 -0.23 -10.09
CA TYR A 610 -21.28 0.57 -9.01
C TYR A 610 -21.58 0.02 -7.62
N GLU A 611 -22.73 -0.62 -7.42
CA GLU A 611 -23.08 -1.26 -6.17
C GLU A 611 -22.26 -2.54 -5.95
N ASN A 612 -22.25 -3.41 -6.96
CA ASN A 612 -21.72 -4.76 -6.85
C ASN A 612 -20.19 -4.79 -6.99
N ASP A 613 -19.64 -4.11 -7.99
CA ASP A 613 -18.26 -4.30 -8.44
C ASP A 613 -17.31 -3.14 -8.06
N TRP A 614 -17.84 -1.96 -7.77
CA TRP A 614 -17.03 -0.77 -7.43
C TRP A 614 -17.08 -0.35 -5.95
N TYR A 615 -15.94 -0.01 -5.37
CA TYR A 615 -15.91 0.86 -4.19
C TYR A 615 -15.63 2.29 -4.63
N ILE A 616 -16.53 3.22 -4.31
CA ILE A 616 -16.40 4.63 -4.69
C ILE A 616 -16.37 5.46 -3.40
N GLY A 617 -15.21 6.02 -3.08
CA GLY A 617 -14.99 6.70 -1.80
C GLY A 617 -13.63 7.36 -1.72
N LEU A 618 -13.16 7.63 -0.50
CA LEU A 618 -11.85 8.25 -0.29
C LEU A 618 -10.80 7.18 -0.03
N VAL A 619 -9.55 7.43 -0.45
CA VAL A 619 -8.41 6.56 -0.14
C VAL A 619 -8.17 6.47 1.38
N SER A 620 -8.53 7.51 2.14
CA SER A 620 -8.44 7.55 3.60
C SER A 620 -9.56 6.79 4.32
N ASP A 621 -10.61 6.35 3.62
CA ASP A 621 -11.73 5.64 4.23
C ASP A 621 -11.28 4.24 4.69
N ILE A 622 -11.75 3.79 5.85
CA ILE A 622 -11.46 2.43 6.34
C ILE A 622 -12.09 1.39 5.40
N GLU A 623 -13.25 1.72 4.83
CA GLU A 623 -13.97 0.89 3.88
C GLU A 623 -13.20 0.72 2.56
N TRP A 624 -12.34 1.68 2.17
CA TRP A 624 -11.41 1.52 1.04
C TRP A 624 -10.43 0.38 1.31
N GLN A 625 -9.82 0.39 2.49
CA GLN A 625 -8.90 -0.67 2.92
C GLN A 625 -9.60 -2.03 3.01
N GLN A 626 -10.83 -2.06 3.53
CA GLN A 626 -11.64 -3.28 3.57
C GLN A 626 -12.02 -3.78 2.18
N ALA A 627 -12.33 -2.89 1.23
CA ALA A 627 -12.66 -3.24 -0.14
C ALA A 627 -11.45 -3.88 -0.86
N ILE A 628 -10.24 -3.38 -0.63
CA ILE A 628 -9.00 -3.99 -1.12
C ILE A 628 -8.84 -5.40 -0.56
N LEU A 629 -8.96 -5.57 0.77
CA LEU A 629 -8.80 -6.89 1.41
C LEU A 629 -9.89 -7.89 1.01
N LYS A 630 -11.09 -7.40 0.68
CA LYS A 630 -12.20 -8.21 0.12
C LYS A 630 -12.07 -8.46 -1.38
N GLU A 631 -10.99 -7.99 -2.01
CA GLU A 631 -10.74 -8.16 -3.45
C GLU A 631 -11.87 -7.62 -4.33
N LYS A 632 -12.45 -6.47 -3.97
CA LYS A 632 -13.46 -5.81 -4.80
C LYS A 632 -12.89 -5.47 -6.20
N PRO A 633 -13.55 -5.80 -7.32
CA PRO A 633 -12.94 -5.70 -8.66
C PRO A 633 -12.38 -4.31 -8.98
N TYR A 634 -13.12 -3.26 -8.64
CA TYR A 634 -12.75 -1.89 -8.96
C TYR A 634 -12.86 -0.95 -7.75
N LEU A 635 -11.98 0.04 -7.67
CA LEU A 635 -12.09 1.13 -6.71
C LEU A 635 -11.85 2.47 -7.41
N PHE A 636 -12.59 3.51 -7.00
CA PHE A 636 -12.47 4.86 -7.53
C PHE A 636 -12.41 5.89 -6.40
N SER A 637 -11.41 6.77 -6.44
CA SER A 637 -11.32 7.93 -5.55
C SER A 637 -11.01 9.19 -6.35
N LEU A 638 -11.62 10.30 -5.94
CA LEU A 638 -11.28 11.63 -6.42
C LEU A 638 -10.20 12.24 -5.51
N GLY A 639 -9.16 12.80 -6.11
CA GLY A 639 -8.07 13.54 -5.48
C GLY A 639 -7.96 14.97 -6.02
N HIS A 640 -7.21 15.80 -5.31
CA HIS A 640 -6.90 17.16 -5.71
C HIS A 640 -5.45 17.47 -5.34
N ASP A 641 -4.66 17.83 -6.33
CA ASP A 641 -3.30 18.32 -6.16
C ASP A 641 -3.35 19.85 -5.96
N PRO A 642 -3.09 20.36 -4.74
CA PRO A 642 -3.16 21.80 -4.46
C PRO A 642 -2.05 22.61 -5.12
N ASN A 643 -0.89 22.00 -5.40
CA ASN A 643 0.26 22.68 -5.98
C ASN A 643 0.03 22.93 -7.47
N MET A 644 -0.46 21.91 -8.17
CA MET A 644 -0.81 22.01 -9.59
C MET A 644 -2.20 22.61 -9.82
N GLY A 645 -3.05 22.63 -8.80
CA GLY A 645 -4.46 23.06 -8.90
C GLY A 645 -5.31 22.11 -9.76
N VAL A 646 -4.96 20.83 -9.79
CA VAL A 646 -5.55 19.83 -10.70
C VAL A 646 -6.31 18.75 -9.92
N TYR A 647 -7.50 18.39 -10.40
CA TYR A 647 -8.25 17.25 -9.87
C TYR A 647 -7.84 15.95 -10.56
N THR A 648 -7.69 14.89 -9.78
CA THR A 648 -7.24 13.58 -10.27
C THR A 648 -8.25 12.48 -9.91
N GLY A 649 -8.45 11.52 -10.80
CA GLY A 649 -9.21 10.31 -10.54
C GLY A 649 -8.26 9.13 -10.39
N ARG A 650 -8.26 8.48 -9.23
CA ARG A 650 -7.49 7.26 -8.98
C ARG A 650 -8.41 6.06 -9.15
N VAL A 651 -8.05 5.17 -10.07
CA VAL A 651 -8.76 3.91 -10.34
C VAL A 651 -7.85 2.74 -9.99
N LEU A 652 -8.34 1.85 -9.12
CA LEU A 652 -7.72 0.56 -8.88
C LEU A 652 -8.52 -0.54 -9.57
N THR A 653 -7.83 -1.39 -10.32
CA THR A 653 -8.44 -2.54 -11.02
C THR A 653 -7.76 -3.83 -10.60
N LEU A 654 -8.53 -4.77 -10.05
CA LEU A 654 -8.03 -6.08 -9.66
C LEU A 654 -7.91 -7.00 -10.87
N GLN A 655 -6.70 -7.45 -11.17
CA GLN A 655 -6.44 -8.33 -12.29
C GLN A 655 -5.21 -9.21 -12.05
N LYS A 656 -5.06 -10.25 -12.88
CA LYS A 656 -3.88 -11.11 -12.84
C LYS A 656 -2.80 -10.52 -13.74
N LEU A 657 -1.75 -9.98 -13.14
CA LEU A 657 -0.67 -9.29 -13.83
C LEU A 657 0.68 -9.94 -13.56
N LEU A 658 1.62 -9.74 -14.49
CA LEU A 658 2.96 -10.27 -14.39
C LEU A 658 3.83 -9.38 -13.51
N VAL A 659 4.26 -9.91 -12.37
CA VAL A 659 5.23 -9.29 -11.47
C VAL A 659 6.62 -9.78 -11.84
N GLN A 660 7.51 -8.87 -12.20
CA GLN A 660 8.88 -9.20 -12.58
C GLN A 660 9.71 -9.53 -11.35
N VAL A 661 10.53 -10.58 -11.41
CA VAL A 661 11.33 -11.06 -10.28
C VAL A 661 12.80 -11.18 -10.68
N GLY A 662 13.68 -10.63 -9.83
CA GLY A 662 15.13 -10.78 -9.95
C GLY A 662 15.76 -11.22 -8.64
N LYS A 663 16.86 -11.96 -8.74
CA LYS A 663 17.69 -12.40 -7.61
C LYS A 663 18.78 -11.37 -7.34
N LEU A 664 18.95 -11.00 -6.08
CA LEU A 664 20.02 -10.11 -5.64
C LEU A 664 21.27 -10.88 -5.24
N ASN A 665 22.44 -10.29 -5.44
CA ASN A 665 23.68 -10.76 -4.84
C ASN A 665 23.59 -10.62 -3.30
N GLY A 666 23.47 -11.75 -2.61
CA GLY A 666 23.32 -11.79 -1.16
C GLY A 666 24.54 -11.27 -0.38
N ASP A 667 25.75 -11.32 -0.94
CA ASP A 667 26.93 -10.73 -0.30
C ASP A 667 26.90 -9.20 -0.34
N ALA A 668 26.35 -8.61 -1.40
CA ALA A 668 26.15 -7.17 -1.46
C ALA A 668 25.13 -6.70 -0.42
N VAL A 669 23.99 -7.40 -0.30
CA VAL A 669 22.97 -7.11 0.72
C VAL A 669 23.56 -7.21 2.13
N ARG A 670 24.25 -8.32 2.43
CA ARG A 670 24.91 -8.51 3.73
C ARG A 670 25.98 -7.46 4.00
N GLY A 671 26.75 -7.07 2.99
CA GLY A 671 27.78 -6.04 3.08
C GLY A 671 27.19 -4.65 3.39
N GLN A 672 26.10 -4.29 2.72
CA GLN A 672 25.38 -3.03 2.95
C GLN A 672 24.71 -2.99 4.32
N TRP A 673 24.01 -4.05 4.74
CA TRP A 673 23.41 -4.12 6.08
C TRP A 673 24.45 -4.13 7.20
N ALA A 674 25.60 -4.77 6.98
CA ALA A 674 26.72 -4.71 7.91
C ALA A 674 27.32 -3.30 7.99
N ASN A 675 27.47 -2.61 6.85
CA ASN A 675 27.93 -1.23 6.81
C ASN A 675 26.93 -0.29 7.52
N LEU A 676 25.63 -0.45 7.27
CA LEU A 676 24.57 0.30 7.93
C LEU A 676 24.58 0.10 9.45
N SER A 677 24.69 -1.16 9.91
CA SER A 677 24.84 -1.47 11.33
C SER A 677 26.08 -0.81 11.93
N TRP A 678 27.18 -0.76 11.18
CA TRP A 678 28.42 -0.15 11.63
C TRP A 678 28.32 1.38 11.72
N GLU A 679 27.76 2.02 10.70
CA GLU A 679 27.52 3.47 10.65
C GLU A 679 26.61 3.93 11.80
N LEU A 680 25.51 3.22 12.03
CA LEU A 680 24.54 3.58 13.05
C LEU A 680 25.07 3.33 14.48
N LEU A 681 25.59 2.12 14.75
CA LEU A 681 25.92 1.72 16.12
C LEU A 681 27.33 2.12 16.56
N TYR A 682 28.30 2.20 15.64
CA TYR A 682 29.70 2.45 15.99
C TYR A 682 30.17 3.83 15.58
N ALA A 683 29.70 4.35 14.44
CA ALA A 683 30.03 5.71 14.01
C ALA A 683 29.08 6.76 14.59
N THR A 684 28.05 6.35 15.35
CA THR A 684 27.03 7.21 16.01
C THR A 684 26.54 8.29 15.06
N ASN A 685 26.16 7.88 13.84
CA ASN A 685 25.64 8.80 12.85
C ASN A 685 24.14 9.01 13.11
N ASP A 686 23.83 10.15 13.73
CA ASP A 686 22.48 10.56 14.15
C ASP A 686 21.68 11.27 13.04
N ASP A 687 22.20 11.29 11.81
CA ASP A 687 21.54 11.88 10.64
C ASP A 687 20.62 10.85 9.97
N GLU A 688 19.31 10.97 10.22
CA GLU A 688 18.27 10.07 9.70
C GLU A 688 18.11 10.17 8.16
N GLU A 689 18.29 11.37 7.58
CA GLU A 689 18.16 11.59 6.13
C GLU A 689 19.34 11.03 5.33
N ARG A 690 20.52 10.91 5.95
CA ARG A 690 21.72 10.44 5.27
C ARG A 690 21.59 9.03 4.69
N TYR A 691 20.69 8.20 5.22
CA TYR A 691 20.47 6.83 4.74
C TYR A 691 19.60 6.77 3.48
N SER A 692 18.72 7.75 3.26
CA SER A 692 17.80 7.84 2.12
C SER A 692 18.33 8.70 0.95
N ILE A 693 19.47 9.39 1.11
CA ILE A 693 20.03 10.33 0.10
C ILE A 693 21.30 9.78 -0.61
N GLN A 694 21.84 8.64 -0.20
CA GLN A 694 23.05 8.04 -0.80
C GLN A 694 22.75 7.03 -1.92
N ALA A 695 21.99 7.45 -2.93
CA ALA A 695 21.62 6.57 -4.03
C ALA A 695 22.84 5.91 -4.70
N HIS A 696 22.80 4.58 -4.80
CA HIS A 696 23.76 3.82 -5.59
C HIS A 696 22.98 2.88 -6.53
N PRO A 697 22.57 3.34 -7.73
CA PRO A 697 21.67 2.61 -8.63
C PRO A 697 22.13 1.18 -8.97
N VAL A 698 23.43 0.96 -9.14
CA VAL A 698 23.95 -0.39 -9.44
C VAL A 698 23.90 -1.35 -8.25
N LEU A 699 23.95 -0.82 -7.02
CA LEU A 699 23.89 -1.62 -5.80
C LEU A 699 22.52 -1.59 -5.10
N LEU A 700 21.56 -0.80 -5.60
CA LEU A 700 20.23 -0.64 -5.00
C LEU A 700 20.31 -0.39 -3.48
N ARG A 701 21.19 0.55 -3.09
CA ARG A 701 21.56 0.74 -1.69
C ARG A 701 20.36 1.15 -0.86
N ASN A 702 19.60 2.15 -1.32
CA ASN A 702 18.47 2.67 -0.57
C ASN A 702 17.35 1.64 -0.46
N LEU A 703 17.02 0.96 -1.57
CA LEU A 703 16.03 -0.14 -1.56
C LEU A 703 16.45 -1.27 -0.61
N THR A 704 17.75 -1.60 -0.58
CA THR A 704 18.29 -2.62 0.32
C THR A 704 18.28 -2.17 1.78
N VAL A 705 18.60 -0.90 2.07
CA VAL A 705 18.53 -0.32 3.41
C VAL A 705 17.09 -0.35 3.92
N GLN A 706 16.14 0.09 3.11
CA GLN A 706 14.71 0.09 3.46
C GLN A 706 14.19 -1.32 3.76
N ALA A 707 14.64 -2.33 3.02
CA ALA A 707 14.26 -3.73 3.23
C ALA A 707 14.81 -4.37 4.52
N ALA A 708 15.78 -3.73 5.20
CA ALA A 708 16.32 -4.22 6.46
C ALA A 708 15.26 -4.20 7.57
N ASP A 709 15.42 -5.02 8.61
CA ASP A 709 14.51 -4.96 9.77
C ASP A 709 14.76 -3.69 10.60
N PRO A 710 13.70 -3.08 11.17
CA PRO A 710 13.85 -2.05 12.19
C PRO A 710 14.76 -2.52 13.35
N PRO A 711 15.60 -1.65 13.92
CA PRO A 711 15.69 -0.20 13.70
C PRO A 711 16.59 0.23 12.53
N LEU A 712 17.09 -0.71 11.71
CA LEU A 712 18.02 -0.39 10.62
C LEU A 712 17.30 0.05 9.35
N GLY A 713 16.21 -0.64 9.00
CA GLY A 713 15.36 -0.31 7.86
C GLY A 713 13.93 0.01 8.28
N TYR A 714 13.08 0.29 7.29
CA TYR A 714 11.71 0.75 7.45
C TYR A 714 10.79 0.13 6.37
N PRO A 715 10.64 -1.21 6.33
CA PRO A 715 9.72 -1.85 5.41
C PRO A 715 8.27 -1.56 5.84
N VAL A 716 7.43 -1.12 4.91
CA VAL A 716 6.03 -0.75 5.20
C VAL A 716 5.13 -1.97 5.43
N TYR A 717 5.57 -3.14 5.00
CA TYR A 717 4.91 -4.41 5.25
C TYR A 717 5.96 -5.49 5.47
N SER A 718 5.70 -6.42 6.39
CA SER A 718 6.49 -7.63 6.58
C SER A 718 5.55 -8.77 6.92
N SER A 719 5.56 -9.84 6.12
CA SER A 719 4.74 -11.01 6.39
C SER A 719 5.32 -11.80 7.56
N GLU A 720 4.46 -12.50 8.30
CA GLU A 720 4.89 -13.65 9.09
C GLU A 720 5.60 -14.69 8.19
N PRO A 721 6.36 -15.64 8.76
CA PRO A 721 6.96 -16.73 7.99
C PRO A 721 5.92 -17.48 7.15
N LEU A 722 5.98 -17.32 5.84
CA LEU A 722 5.06 -17.96 4.91
C LEU A 722 5.63 -19.30 4.46
N HIS A 723 4.91 -20.38 4.79
CA HIS A 723 5.24 -21.73 4.34
C HIS A 723 4.63 -21.97 2.95
N VAL A 724 5.50 -22.01 1.95
CA VAL A 724 5.17 -22.31 0.55
C VAL A 724 5.47 -23.79 0.28
N PRO A 725 4.46 -24.64 0.02
CA PRO A 725 4.70 -26.03 -0.38
C PRO A 725 5.34 -26.09 -1.77
N LEU A 726 6.25 -27.03 -1.99
CA LEU A 726 6.97 -27.22 -3.26
C LEU A 726 6.36 -28.28 -4.18
N PHE A 727 5.48 -29.13 -3.64
CA PHE A 727 4.84 -30.26 -4.33
C PHE A 727 3.36 -30.35 -3.98
#